data_AF-G8TIH9-F1
#
_entry.id   AF-G8TIH9-F1
#
_cell.length_a   1.000
_cell.length_b   1.000
_cell.length_c   1.000
_cell.angle_alpha   90.00
_cell.angle_beta   90.00
_cell.angle_gamma   90.00
#
_symmetry.space_group_name_H-M   'P 1'
#
loop_
_entity.id
_entity.type
_entity.pdbx_description
1 polymer ?
#
loop_
_entity_poly.entity_id
_entity_poly.type
_entity_poly.pdbx_seq_one_letter_code
_entity_poly.pdbx_strand_id
1 'polypeptide(L)'
;MYQARPLADVLKRDGNNFDLLRLMAAIAVIVGHAYALAPQPPLQDKVLSLLHFDYSGSLAVKFFFFLSGLLVTNSIITRPSLSNFVIKRIFRIFPGLLVCLLISVLIIGPIFTDLSIGSYFSEGQTWQFLFHNFFLYDIVWRLPGVFSQSKYGVNGSLWTLPYEVLCYIYLAVFFGLGLIKDKIIGTLVFVIIIGLSFAGPTYLPTFFASNPDSFMLPGCFALGGLFAVHKDTLRMQVVSLVLLWMLVYLLKGTGAYQLSFYIALFYSAIFFSTLEFVRKKLMLPFDASYGVYIYGFVVQQCLHAMFPSMGVYANQFFSIIIAFTLGTLSWFFVEKRFIDYGHQLGKADFPASWRQTFVAKGTTDLNNSLLNRIKENYFFLFILFFLVSLLTHVLVLKEIFPGYYRPFTPQHSDFYIAAAFAHSNLSFYDLLFWPRPVNLLFAKLVGYTGIKGSIASVVVITIANSVFTALLIKKLLNLRANWFLFFSFFLYCYLLYSQPYFYTFYAQDMGAQLAYFLLITGAFIFAFQYKKHFILSSVLFFIFALLAFLSKETYALAALFFAGLWFLWHYKSSVVKALTPGFIIAGSLVISYLIGVLVKSGFIDTNADASSAYHISFNPLIVFREWLSYAREGLNLIHVLIFALIAYLLWSLKSKEFKLAKFLAIGLVLGICLSWLPNALLPNHHYKGYSFNGAYMLFALLCFLPLFFKISRTGQVLMGLVIAGTLLSPVLNKKKYEDNTWVLIQEETQRNLLAGLNTTIGSLPETKTPYKVLIKGISFPFHPFAFPEALRVYSHAVYGTYDVMLDNPSMTYNTKKDLVTFIHPNDSARVQYDYEWTFGDDGSLLADKNLMATRALKNFSDSTTRFKVTAKDLTSYNPEGFYPLEGDISWTNGNASLSVNQTFSADTLLVAMNTYLPPISQNVNPEVKLISQGKEYTAYQKMRNDNLFYYLFKIPNGLKVDKVFIKSNTIDATPDQRTLSFPFISLEIKR
;
A
#
# COMPACT_ATOMS: atom_id res chain seq x y z
N MET A 1 14.60 -9.02 51.91
CA MET A 1 15.26 -9.74 50.80
C MET A 1 14.27 -9.90 49.66
N TYR A 2 14.59 -9.36 48.48
CA TYR A 2 13.78 -9.57 47.27
C TYR A 2 13.98 -11.01 46.77
N GLN A 3 12.93 -11.85 46.80
CA GLN A 3 13.02 -13.21 46.28
C GLN A 3 12.98 -13.20 44.74
N ALA A 4 13.92 -13.90 44.11
CA ALA A 4 13.99 -14.03 42.65
C ALA A 4 12.71 -14.67 42.10
N ARG A 5 12.09 -14.03 41.10
CA ARG A 5 10.85 -14.53 40.47
C ARG A 5 11.10 -15.00 39.04
N PRO A 6 10.65 -16.21 38.65
CA PRO A 6 10.64 -16.63 37.25
C PRO A 6 9.79 -15.67 36.39
N LEU A 7 10.23 -15.34 35.19
CA LEU A 7 9.46 -14.51 34.26
C LEU A 7 8.09 -15.13 33.94
N ALA A 8 7.99 -16.47 33.91
CA ALA A 8 6.72 -17.18 33.75
C ALA A 8 5.67 -16.77 34.80
N ASP A 9 6.07 -16.51 36.05
CA ASP A 9 5.18 -16.04 37.11
C ASP A 9 4.84 -14.56 36.97
N VAL A 10 5.80 -13.75 36.52
CA VAL A 10 5.59 -12.32 36.24
C VAL A 10 4.57 -12.12 35.12
N LEU A 11 4.56 -12.98 34.10
CA LEU A 11 3.62 -12.91 32.98
C LEU A 11 2.18 -13.32 33.33
N LYS A 12 1.93 -13.83 34.54
CA LYS A 12 0.56 -14.08 35.04
C LYS A 12 -0.14 -12.74 35.33
N ARG A 13 -1.48 -12.74 35.29
CA ARG A 13 -2.32 -11.52 35.37
C ARG A 13 -2.03 -10.67 36.62
N ASP A 14 -1.76 -11.30 37.75
CA ASP A 14 -1.48 -10.62 39.03
C ASP A 14 0.03 -10.57 39.36
N GLY A 15 0.88 -10.86 38.38
CA GLY A 15 2.33 -10.97 38.52
C GLY A 15 3.09 -9.66 38.24
N ASN A 16 2.45 -8.68 37.58
CA ASN A 16 3.09 -7.50 37.02
C ASN A 16 2.16 -6.27 37.02
N ASN A 17 2.69 -5.14 36.54
CA ASN A 17 1.92 -3.95 36.20
C ASN A 17 2.38 -3.40 34.84
N PHE A 18 2.23 -4.19 33.77
CA PHE A 18 2.65 -3.79 32.42
C PHE A 18 1.81 -2.65 31.85
N ASP A 19 0.57 -2.49 32.28
CA ASP A 19 -0.29 -1.39 31.83
C ASP A 19 0.27 -0.05 32.31
N LEU A 20 0.82 0.02 33.53
CA LEU A 20 1.55 1.19 34.00
C LEU A 20 2.80 1.47 33.17
N LEU A 21 3.60 0.44 32.87
CA LEU A 21 4.80 0.62 32.03
C LEU A 21 4.44 1.15 30.63
N ARG A 22 3.35 0.65 30.03
CA ARG A 22 2.86 1.13 28.75
C ARG A 22 2.37 2.57 28.82
N LEU A 23 1.66 2.94 29.89
CA LEU A 23 1.22 4.32 30.08
C LEU A 23 2.42 5.27 30.24
N MET A 24 3.43 4.88 31.04
CA MET A 24 4.67 5.65 31.18
C MET A 24 5.38 5.80 29.84
N ALA A 25 5.43 4.75 29.02
CA ALA A 25 5.99 4.82 27.67
C ALA A 25 5.18 5.76 26.76
N ALA A 26 3.84 5.71 26.78
CA ALA A 26 3.00 6.62 26.02
C ALA A 26 3.21 8.09 26.42
N ILE A 27 3.38 8.36 27.72
CA ILE A 27 3.71 9.69 28.23
C ILE A 27 5.12 10.12 27.79
N ALA A 28 6.11 9.23 27.82
CA ALA A 28 7.46 9.51 27.36
C ALA A 28 7.51 9.88 25.87
N VAL A 29 6.63 9.30 25.04
CA VAL A 29 6.43 9.69 23.64
C VAL A 29 5.97 11.15 23.52
N ILE A 30 4.97 11.56 24.31
CA ILE A 30 4.49 12.95 24.33
C ILE A 30 5.60 13.90 24.78
N VAL A 31 6.34 13.54 25.84
CA VAL A 31 7.47 14.32 26.36
C VAL A 31 8.54 14.54 25.28
N GLY A 32 8.94 13.47 24.58
CA GLY A 32 9.95 13.54 23.53
C GLY A 32 9.51 14.37 22.33
N HIS A 33 8.27 14.21 21.87
CA HIS A 33 7.76 14.96 20.72
C HIS A 33 7.55 16.45 21.00
N ALA A 34 7.30 16.85 22.25
CA ALA A 34 7.06 18.25 22.58
C ALA A 34 8.24 19.17 22.20
N TYR A 35 9.48 18.68 22.29
CA TYR A 35 10.67 19.46 21.91
C TYR A 35 10.74 19.73 20.40
N ALA A 36 10.14 18.87 19.57
CA ALA A 36 10.05 19.05 18.12
C ALA A 36 8.82 19.86 17.72
N LEU A 37 7.69 19.66 18.42
CA LEU A 37 6.40 20.29 18.09
C LEU A 37 6.24 21.71 18.64
N ALA A 38 6.83 22.01 19.80
CA ALA A 38 6.77 23.34 20.43
C ALA A 38 8.19 23.80 20.81
N PRO A 39 9.12 23.94 19.86
CA PRO A 39 10.54 24.13 20.14
C PRO A 39 10.81 25.43 20.92
N GLN A 40 11.66 25.34 21.94
CA GLN A 40 12.08 26.49 22.76
C GLN A 40 13.59 26.42 23.02
N PRO A 41 14.45 26.85 22.07
CA PRO A 41 15.90 26.84 22.25
C PRO A 41 16.32 27.62 23.51
N PRO A 42 17.30 27.13 24.30
CA PRO A 42 18.17 25.97 24.06
C PRO A 42 17.66 24.64 24.67
N LEU A 43 16.37 24.54 25.04
CA LEU A 43 15.83 23.34 25.68
C LEU A 43 15.84 22.14 24.72
N GLN A 44 16.31 21.00 25.22
CA GLN A 44 16.33 19.72 24.50
C GLN A 44 15.91 18.59 25.44
N ASP A 45 15.57 17.43 24.84
CA ASP A 45 15.19 16.26 25.62
C ASP A 45 16.34 15.79 26.53
N LYS A 46 16.04 15.60 27.82
CA LYS A 46 17.02 15.18 28.83
C LYS A 46 17.57 13.79 28.56
N VAL A 47 16.74 12.88 28.02
CA VAL A 47 17.19 11.53 27.65
C VAL A 47 18.21 11.61 26.51
N LEU A 48 17.94 12.44 25.50
CA LEU A 48 18.88 12.71 24.42
C LEU A 48 20.20 13.28 24.94
N SER A 49 20.13 14.23 25.89
CA SER A 49 21.33 14.82 26.50
C SER A 49 22.18 13.83 27.30
N LEU A 50 21.57 12.76 27.82
CA LEU A 50 22.25 11.74 28.63
C LEU A 50 22.82 10.60 27.76
N LEU A 51 22.05 10.14 26.77
CA LEU A 51 22.40 8.96 25.97
C LEU A 51 23.16 9.32 24.69
N HIS A 52 22.95 10.50 24.12
CA HIS A 52 23.53 10.98 22.85
C HIS A 52 23.17 10.19 21.58
N PHE A 53 22.60 8.99 21.69
CA PHE A 53 22.21 8.16 20.53
C PHE A 53 20.69 7.89 20.44
N ASP A 54 19.92 8.22 21.48
CA ASP A 54 18.47 7.98 21.53
C ASP A 54 17.78 9.03 22.41
N TYR A 55 16.48 9.23 22.20
CA TYR A 55 15.65 10.19 22.94
C TYR A 55 14.45 9.49 23.57
N SER A 56 13.75 10.16 24.49
CA SER A 56 12.66 9.62 25.30
C SER A 56 11.55 8.95 24.49
N GLY A 57 11.12 9.56 23.38
CA GLY A 57 10.06 9.02 22.53
C GLY A 57 10.49 7.78 21.75
N SER A 58 11.66 7.81 21.12
CA SER A 58 12.17 6.64 20.37
C SER A 58 12.49 5.46 21.30
N LEU A 59 13.02 5.73 22.50
CA LEU A 59 13.22 4.71 23.53
C LEU A 59 11.91 4.04 23.96
N ALA A 60 10.85 4.83 24.14
CA ALA A 60 9.53 4.35 24.50
C ALA A 60 8.91 3.48 23.40
N VAL A 61 9.06 3.85 22.13
CA VAL A 61 8.63 3.04 20.98
C VAL A 61 9.36 1.69 20.97
N LYS A 62 10.68 1.67 21.11
CA LYS A 62 11.45 0.41 21.17
C LYS A 62 10.99 -0.48 22.34
N PHE A 63 10.67 0.12 23.49
CA PHE A 63 10.09 -0.58 24.62
C PHE A 63 8.68 -1.15 24.33
N PHE A 64 7.81 -0.42 23.62
CA PHE A 64 6.52 -0.95 23.16
C PHE A 64 6.70 -2.19 22.29
N PHE A 65 7.64 -2.18 21.35
CA PHE A 65 7.95 -3.33 20.50
C PHE A 65 8.46 -4.51 21.32
N PHE A 66 9.36 -4.29 22.28
CA PHE A 66 9.81 -5.32 23.20
C PHE A 66 8.66 -5.95 24.00
N LEU A 67 7.84 -5.12 24.65
CA LEU A 67 6.73 -5.61 25.47
C LEU A 67 5.67 -6.33 24.63
N SER A 68 5.42 -5.83 23.42
CA SER A 68 4.56 -6.46 22.42
C SER A 68 5.10 -7.83 22.03
N GLY A 69 6.37 -7.92 21.64
CA GLY A 69 7.05 -9.18 21.33
C GLY A 69 6.97 -10.21 22.46
N LEU A 70 7.18 -9.77 23.70
CA LEU A 70 7.08 -10.60 24.90
C LEU A 70 5.68 -11.18 25.10
N LEU A 71 4.66 -10.31 25.11
CA LEU A 71 3.29 -10.71 25.45
C LEU A 71 2.61 -11.48 24.34
N VAL A 72 2.84 -11.06 23.09
CA VAL A 72 2.22 -11.66 21.92
C VAL A 72 2.84 -13.03 21.61
N THR A 73 4.15 -13.18 21.75
CA THR A 73 4.83 -14.49 21.65
C THR A 73 4.43 -15.42 22.79
N ASN A 74 4.38 -14.94 24.04
CA ASN A 74 3.89 -15.77 25.15
C ASN A 74 2.42 -16.21 24.93
N SER A 75 1.57 -15.33 24.40
CA SER A 75 0.18 -15.64 24.10
C SER A 75 0.02 -16.75 23.06
N ILE A 76 0.83 -16.78 22.00
CA ILE A 76 0.70 -17.79 20.93
C ILE A 76 1.31 -19.14 21.33
N ILE A 77 2.40 -19.13 22.11
CA ILE A 77 3.01 -20.35 22.67
C ILE A 77 2.09 -21.01 23.72
N THR A 78 1.47 -20.21 24.60
CA THR A 78 0.60 -20.76 25.67
C THR A 78 -0.78 -21.18 25.17
N ARG A 79 -1.32 -20.54 24.13
CA ARG A 79 -2.63 -20.86 23.55
C ARG A 79 -2.51 -20.91 22.02
N PRO A 80 -2.11 -22.06 21.45
CA PRO A 80 -1.73 -22.18 20.05
C PRO A 80 -2.97 -22.13 19.13
N SER A 81 -3.37 -20.92 18.74
CA SER A 81 -4.44 -20.68 17.78
C SER A 81 -4.17 -19.42 16.96
N LEU A 82 -3.82 -19.61 15.68
CA LEU A 82 -3.53 -18.51 14.74
C LEU A 82 -4.76 -17.64 14.46
N SER A 83 -5.95 -18.24 14.36
CA SER A 83 -7.18 -17.47 14.14
C SER A 83 -7.50 -16.58 15.34
N ASN A 84 -7.42 -17.13 16.55
CA ASN A 84 -7.63 -16.35 17.77
C ASN A 84 -6.55 -15.28 17.96
N PHE A 85 -5.32 -15.58 17.56
CA PHE A 85 -4.22 -14.62 17.54
C PHE A 85 -4.54 -13.42 16.64
N VAL A 86 -4.89 -13.66 15.36
CA VAL A 86 -5.19 -12.59 14.39
C VAL A 86 -6.40 -11.78 14.84
N ILE A 87 -7.49 -12.43 15.24
CA ILE A 87 -8.71 -11.75 15.73
C ILE A 87 -8.35 -10.81 16.89
N LYS A 88 -7.63 -11.31 17.91
CA LYS A 88 -7.25 -10.49 19.06
C LYS A 88 -6.39 -9.28 18.71
N ARG A 89 -5.60 -9.31 17.63
CA ARG A 89 -4.78 -8.17 17.21
C ARG A 89 -5.56 -7.18 16.38
N ILE A 90 -6.42 -7.66 15.47
CA ILE A 90 -7.32 -6.78 14.71
C ILE A 90 -8.18 -5.96 15.66
N PHE A 91 -8.85 -6.61 16.62
CA PHE A 91 -9.71 -5.94 17.59
C PHE A 91 -8.96 -5.10 18.65
N ARG A 92 -7.62 -5.25 18.75
CA ARG A 92 -6.79 -4.42 19.63
C ARG A 92 -6.35 -3.11 18.98
N ILE A 93 -6.09 -3.10 17.68
CA ILE A 93 -5.51 -1.96 16.95
C ILE A 93 -6.59 -1.18 16.18
N PHE A 94 -7.26 -1.83 15.23
CA PHE A 94 -8.05 -1.14 14.21
C PHE A 94 -9.24 -0.32 14.75
N PRO A 95 -10.02 -0.77 15.75
CA PRO A 95 -11.14 0.02 16.25
C PRO A 95 -10.73 1.37 16.85
N GLY A 96 -9.68 1.38 17.68
CA GLY A 96 -9.17 2.62 18.29
C GLY A 96 -8.55 3.54 17.23
N LEU A 97 -7.77 2.97 16.31
CA LEU A 97 -7.20 3.69 15.18
C LEU A 97 -8.28 4.35 14.31
N LEU A 98 -9.33 3.62 13.94
CA LEU A 98 -10.41 4.14 13.11
C LEU A 98 -11.07 5.36 13.75
N VAL A 99 -11.39 5.28 15.05
CA VAL A 99 -12.00 6.41 15.77
C VAL A 99 -11.05 7.61 15.83
N CYS A 100 -9.76 7.38 16.10
CA CYS A 100 -8.77 8.45 16.06
C CYS A 100 -8.68 9.12 14.69
N LEU A 101 -8.67 8.34 13.60
CA LEU A 101 -8.63 8.88 12.23
C LEU A 101 -9.92 9.65 11.89
N LEU A 102 -11.08 9.12 12.26
CA LEU A 102 -12.36 9.81 12.07
C LEU A 102 -12.41 11.13 12.84
N ILE A 103 -11.89 11.19 14.07
CA ILE A 103 -11.77 12.44 14.83
C ILE A 103 -10.83 13.40 14.10
N SER A 104 -9.67 12.93 13.64
CA SER A 104 -8.73 13.75 12.88
C SER A 104 -9.34 14.34 11.60
N VAL A 105 -10.11 13.55 10.84
CA VAL A 105 -10.69 13.97 9.56
C VAL A 105 -11.99 14.77 9.72
N LEU A 106 -12.90 14.34 10.60
CA LEU A 106 -14.25 14.91 10.68
C LEU A 106 -14.36 16.06 11.70
N ILE A 107 -13.45 16.15 12.67
CA ILE A 107 -13.49 17.16 13.73
C ILE A 107 -12.29 18.09 13.62
N ILE A 108 -11.09 17.55 13.72
CA ILE A 108 -9.86 18.37 13.79
C ILE A 108 -9.58 19.03 12.44
N GLY A 109 -9.78 18.29 11.33
CA GLY A 109 -9.63 18.83 9.98
C GLY A 109 -10.44 20.10 9.74
N PRO A 110 -11.78 20.06 9.87
CA PRO A 110 -12.63 21.24 9.67
C PRO A 110 -12.35 22.40 10.63
N ILE A 111 -11.85 22.15 11.84
CA ILE A 111 -11.53 23.20 12.82
C ILE A 111 -10.23 23.94 12.44
N PHE A 112 -9.24 23.23 11.91
CA PHE A 112 -7.88 23.75 11.71
C PHE A 112 -7.48 23.88 10.24
N THR A 113 -8.40 23.65 9.29
CA THR A 113 -8.12 23.80 7.86
C THR A 113 -8.19 25.27 7.43
N ASP A 114 -7.24 25.68 6.59
CA ASP A 114 -7.26 26.97 5.90
C ASP A 114 -8.26 27.01 4.71
N LEU A 115 -8.93 25.88 4.41
CA LEU A 115 -9.90 25.74 3.32
C LEU A 115 -11.35 25.94 3.80
N SER A 116 -12.25 26.23 2.86
CA SER A 116 -13.69 26.12 3.17
C SER A 116 -14.08 24.67 3.48
N ILE A 117 -15.05 24.45 4.36
CA ILE A 117 -15.49 23.09 4.75
C ILE A 117 -15.89 22.24 3.52
N GLY A 118 -16.58 22.86 2.55
CA GLY A 118 -16.95 22.19 1.30
C GLY A 118 -15.72 21.78 0.48
N SER A 119 -14.75 22.69 0.32
CA SER A 119 -13.49 22.40 -0.39
C SER A 119 -12.66 21.33 0.33
N TYR A 120 -12.61 21.35 1.66
CA TYR A 120 -11.87 20.38 2.47
C TYR A 120 -12.37 18.94 2.26
N PHE A 121 -13.69 18.72 2.29
CA PHE A 121 -14.25 17.38 2.10
C PHE A 121 -14.30 16.94 0.63
N SER A 122 -14.28 17.88 -0.31
CA SER A 122 -14.12 17.59 -1.73
C SER A 122 -12.68 17.24 -2.12
N GLU A 123 -11.69 17.65 -1.33
CA GLU A 123 -10.28 17.40 -1.59
C GLU A 123 -9.92 15.92 -1.41
N GLY A 124 -9.20 15.36 -2.38
CA GLY A 124 -8.90 13.94 -2.39
C GLY A 124 -7.99 13.50 -1.26
N GLN A 125 -7.06 14.38 -0.89
CA GLN A 125 -6.10 14.15 0.18
C GLN A 125 -6.79 13.86 1.54
N THR A 126 -7.97 14.43 1.79
CA THR A 126 -8.75 14.19 3.02
C THR A 126 -9.10 12.71 3.18
N TRP A 127 -9.60 12.09 2.11
CA TRP A 127 -9.99 10.68 2.12
C TRP A 127 -8.78 9.76 1.98
N GLN A 128 -7.76 10.17 1.23
CA GLN A 128 -6.47 9.48 1.20
C GLN A 128 -5.89 9.34 2.61
N PHE A 129 -5.90 10.41 3.40
CA PHE A 129 -5.44 10.36 4.79
C PHE A 129 -6.19 9.31 5.61
N LEU A 130 -7.51 9.22 5.49
CA LEU A 130 -8.30 8.22 6.20
C LEU A 130 -7.98 6.79 5.74
N PHE A 131 -8.02 6.53 4.43
CA PHE A 131 -7.86 5.18 3.89
C PHE A 131 -6.45 4.63 4.08
N HIS A 132 -5.43 5.40 3.70
CA HIS A 132 -4.06 4.92 3.75
C HIS A 132 -3.59 4.69 5.18
N ASN A 133 -3.96 5.58 6.11
CA ASN A 133 -3.61 5.42 7.52
C ASN A 133 -4.43 4.32 8.21
N PHE A 134 -5.68 4.07 7.79
CA PHE A 134 -6.45 2.94 8.33
C PHE A 134 -5.89 1.59 7.88
N PHE A 135 -5.49 1.45 6.60
CA PHE A 135 -4.92 0.21 6.07
C PHE A 135 -3.43 0.04 6.35
N LEU A 136 -2.76 1.06 6.91
CA LEU A 136 -1.35 1.01 7.32
C LEU A 136 -0.37 0.64 6.19
N TYR A 137 -0.70 0.96 4.94
CA TYR A 137 0.08 0.56 3.76
C TYR A 137 0.93 1.70 3.14
N ASP A 138 0.65 2.97 3.47
CA ASP A 138 1.47 4.13 3.11
C ASP A 138 1.06 5.34 3.97
N ILE A 139 1.78 5.66 5.03
CA ILE A 139 1.29 6.65 6.01
C ILE A 139 1.24 8.05 5.38
N VAL A 140 0.03 8.61 5.28
CA VAL A 140 -0.20 9.97 4.79
C VAL A 140 -0.18 10.93 5.96
N TRP A 141 0.76 11.87 5.94
CA TRP A 141 1.05 12.72 7.10
C TRP A 141 0.16 13.95 7.19
N ARG A 142 -0.40 14.44 6.09
CA ARG A 142 -1.05 15.76 6.00
C ARG A 142 -2.51 15.63 5.59
N LEU A 143 -3.34 16.48 6.21
CA LEU A 143 -4.69 16.80 5.75
C LEU A 143 -4.65 18.15 5.03
N PRO A 144 -5.52 18.37 4.02
CA PRO A 144 -5.45 19.56 3.19
C PRO A 144 -5.77 20.83 4.00
N GLY A 145 -4.82 21.77 3.99
CA GLY A 145 -4.91 23.02 4.74
C GLY A 145 -4.81 22.89 6.26
N VAL A 146 -4.57 21.69 6.82
CA VAL A 146 -4.56 21.47 8.28
C VAL A 146 -3.13 21.48 8.80
N PHE A 147 -2.83 22.37 9.74
CA PHE A 147 -1.47 22.57 10.28
C PHE A 147 -0.42 22.79 9.19
N SER A 148 -0.74 23.57 8.15
CA SER A 148 0.07 23.78 6.94
C SER A 148 1.54 24.14 7.23
N GLN A 149 1.80 24.82 8.35
CA GLN A 149 3.14 25.25 8.78
C GLN A 149 3.93 24.18 9.57
N SER A 150 3.29 23.09 10.01
CA SER A 150 3.95 22.04 10.79
C SER A 150 4.75 21.10 9.88
N LYS A 151 6.01 20.83 10.25
CA LYS A 151 6.90 19.91 9.53
C LYS A 151 6.52 18.44 9.71
N TYR A 152 5.73 18.11 10.73
CA TYR A 152 5.52 16.74 11.20
C TYR A 152 4.13 16.15 10.88
N GLY A 153 3.27 16.92 10.19
CA GLY A 153 1.94 16.48 9.80
C GLY A 153 0.93 16.42 10.96
N VAL A 154 -0.23 15.83 10.73
CA VAL A 154 -1.36 15.81 11.68
C VAL A 154 -1.11 14.84 12.82
N ASN A 155 -0.64 13.63 12.50
CA ASN A 155 -0.36 12.60 13.49
C ASN A 155 0.93 11.86 13.18
N GLY A 156 2.03 12.38 13.72
CA GLY A 156 3.35 11.79 13.58
C GLY A 156 3.51 10.45 14.28
N SER A 157 2.64 10.08 15.24
CA SER A 157 2.78 8.82 16.00
C SER A 157 2.36 7.56 15.22
N LEU A 158 1.58 7.69 14.14
CA LEU A 158 1.03 6.53 13.42
C LEU A 158 2.09 5.69 12.70
N TRP A 159 3.27 6.25 12.47
CA TRP A 159 4.34 5.64 11.68
C TRP A 159 4.81 4.28 12.19
N THR A 160 4.67 3.99 13.48
CA THR A 160 5.14 2.74 14.06
C THR A 160 4.14 1.58 13.90
N LEU A 161 2.85 1.89 13.70
CA LEU A 161 1.79 0.88 13.64
C LEU A 161 1.93 -0.11 12.47
N PRO A 162 2.31 0.31 11.24
CA PRO A 162 2.61 -0.62 10.15
C PRO A 162 3.69 -1.65 10.54
N TYR A 163 4.77 -1.18 11.17
CA TYR A 163 5.86 -2.04 11.63
C TYR A 163 5.41 -3.04 12.70
N GLU A 164 4.55 -2.61 13.63
CA GLU A 164 3.99 -3.49 14.66
C GLU A 164 3.11 -4.60 14.05
N VAL A 165 2.23 -4.25 13.12
CA VAL A 165 1.37 -5.22 12.41
C VAL A 165 2.21 -6.21 11.60
N LEU A 166 3.29 -5.75 10.94
CA LEU A 166 4.21 -6.63 10.23
C LEU A 166 4.92 -7.60 11.17
N CYS A 167 5.40 -7.15 12.34
CA CYS A 167 5.97 -8.05 13.35
C CYS A 167 4.95 -9.13 13.78
N TYR A 168 3.67 -8.80 13.91
CA TYR A 168 2.63 -9.79 14.18
C TYR A 168 2.42 -10.78 13.05
N ILE A 169 2.43 -10.31 11.80
CA ILE A 169 2.31 -11.16 10.62
C ILE A 169 3.49 -12.14 10.55
N TYR A 170 4.72 -11.65 10.67
CA TYR A 170 5.91 -12.51 10.67
C TYR A 170 5.88 -13.53 11.81
N LEU A 171 5.51 -13.12 13.02
CA LEU A 171 5.37 -14.05 14.15
C LEU A 171 4.30 -15.12 13.89
N ALA A 172 3.15 -14.74 13.31
CA ALA A 172 2.10 -15.68 12.94
C ALA A 172 2.56 -16.66 11.86
N VAL A 173 3.30 -16.18 10.85
CA VAL A 173 3.90 -17.01 9.80
C VAL A 173 4.91 -17.98 10.39
N PHE A 174 5.89 -17.51 11.18
CA PHE A 174 6.90 -18.38 11.80
C PHE A 174 6.27 -19.41 12.74
N PHE A 175 5.25 -19.04 13.50
CA PHE A 175 4.50 -19.98 14.33
C PHE A 175 3.70 -20.99 13.49
N GLY A 176 3.07 -20.55 12.40
CA GLY A 176 2.34 -21.41 11.46
C GLY A 176 3.23 -22.44 10.77
N LEU A 177 4.45 -22.05 10.41
CA LEU A 177 5.51 -22.92 9.90
C LEU A 177 6.11 -23.85 10.97
N GLY A 178 5.78 -23.64 12.25
CA GLY A 178 6.27 -24.44 13.36
C GLY A 178 7.62 -24.00 13.93
N LEU A 179 8.24 -22.95 13.39
CA LEU A 179 9.58 -22.47 13.80
C LEU A 179 9.61 -21.98 15.26
N ILE A 180 8.49 -21.43 15.75
CA ILE A 180 8.36 -20.91 17.12
C ILE A 180 7.78 -21.95 18.09
N LYS A 181 7.45 -23.16 17.61
CA LYS A 181 6.95 -24.26 18.46
C LYS A 181 8.08 -25.01 19.16
N ASP A 182 9.24 -25.07 18.52
CA ASP A 182 10.46 -25.62 19.10
C ASP A 182 11.27 -24.50 19.78
N LYS A 183 11.75 -24.77 21.00
CA LYS A 183 12.47 -23.76 21.81
C LYS A 183 13.80 -23.36 21.18
N ILE A 184 14.54 -24.30 20.59
CA ILE A 184 15.85 -24.07 19.99
C ILE A 184 15.69 -23.31 18.68
N ILE A 185 14.80 -23.79 17.80
CA ILE A 185 14.53 -23.12 16.51
C ILE A 185 13.99 -21.71 16.76
N GLY A 186 13.05 -21.54 17.69
CA GLY A 186 12.52 -20.23 18.05
C GLY A 186 13.60 -19.28 18.59
N THR A 187 14.53 -19.80 19.39
CA THR A 187 15.70 -19.03 19.88
C THR A 187 16.58 -18.57 18.72
N LEU A 188 16.92 -19.48 17.79
CA LEU A 188 17.73 -19.15 16.61
C LEU A 188 17.05 -18.09 15.75
N VAL A 189 15.74 -18.22 15.47
CA VAL A 189 14.98 -17.22 14.72
C VAL A 189 15.06 -15.85 15.36
N PHE A 190 14.81 -15.73 16.68
CA PHE A 190 14.87 -14.44 17.36
C PHE A 190 16.29 -13.87 17.42
N VAL A 191 17.31 -14.70 17.67
CA VAL A 191 18.72 -14.26 17.68
C VAL A 191 19.16 -13.75 16.30
N ILE A 192 18.76 -14.43 15.22
CA ILE A 192 19.03 -13.98 13.85
C ILE A 192 18.40 -12.61 13.61
N ILE A 193 17.12 -12.41 13.97
CA ILE A 193 16.43 -11.12 13.79
C ILE A 193 17.12 -10.00 14.59
N ILE A 194 17.57 -10.29 15.82
CA ILE A 194 18.33 -9.34 16.65
C ILE A 194 19.66 -9.01 15.96
N GLY A 195 20.42 -10.01 15.50
CA GLY A 195 21.69 -9.81 14.79
C GLY A 195 21.52 -8.97 13.52
N LEU A 196 20.52 -9.26 12.71
CA LEU A 196 20.19 -8.47 11.51
C LEU A 196 19.82 -7.03 11.87
N SER A 197 19.04 -6.82 12.94
CA SER A 197 18.62 -5.47 13.34
C SER A 197 19.77 -4.62 13.88
N PHE A 198 20.72 -5.20 14.63
CA PHE A 198 21.77 -4.42 15.30
C PHE A 198 23.12 -4.43 14.56
N ALA A 199 23.40 -5.42 13.71
CA ALA A 199 24.69 -5.58 13.05
C ALA A 199 24.62 -5.65 11.52
N GLY A 200 23.45 -5.90 10.92
CA GLY A 200 23.29 -6.03 9.47
C GLY A 200 21.95 -5.51 8.93
N PRO A 201 21.56 -4.25 9.23
CA PRO A 201 20.22 -3.75 8.92
C PRO A 201 19.93 -3.71 7.42
N THR A 202 20.95 -3.66 6.56
CA THR A 202 20.84 -3.72 5.10
C THR A 202 20.29 -5.05 4.57
N TYR A 203 20.38 -6.12 5.36
CA TYR A 203 19.84 -7.44 5.03
C TYR A 203 18.38 -7.63 5.49
N LEU A 204 17.82 -6.68 6.23
CA LEU A 204 16.39 -6.68 6.53
C LEU A 204 15.58 -6.37 5.26
N PRO A 205 14.29 -6.77 5.21
CA PRO A 205 13.40 -6.33 4.13
C PRO A 205 13.45 -4.81 3.97
N THR A 206 13.43 -4.32 2.72
CA THR A 206 13.61 -2.90 2.37
C THR A 206 12.71 -1.94 3.17
N PHE A 207 11.50 -2.37 3.51
CA PHE A 207 10.58 -1.61 4.35
C PHE A 207 11.09 -1.31 5.77
N PHE A 208 11.89 -2.20 6.38
CA PHE A 208 12.54 -1.97 7.68
C PHE A 208 13.91 -1.29 7.55
N ALA A 209 14.62 -1.58 6.45
CA ALA A 209 16.00 -1.11 6.22
C ALA A 209 16.08 0.35 5.74
N SER A 210 14.98 0.93 5.27
CA SER A 210 14.94 2.26 4.64
C SER A 210 15.03 3.44 5.61
N ASN A 211 14.74 3.24 6.91
CA ASN A 211 14.75 4.30 7.91
C ASN A 211 15.61 3.89 9.13
N PRO A 212 16.58 4.74 9.55
CA PRO A 212 17.38 4.52 10.76
C PRO A 212 16.57 4.25 12.04
N ASP A 213 15.39 4.85 12.18
CA ASP A 213 14.54 4.66 13.35
C ASP A 213 13.74 3.34 13.32
N SER A 214 13.57 2.72 12.14
CA SER A 214 12.74 1.51 11.98
C SER A 214 13.50 0.20 12.11
N PHE A 215 14.80 0.17 11.77
CA PHE A 215 15.53 -1.10 11.67
C PHE A 215 15.72 -1.80 13.04
N MET A 216 15.73 -1.05 14.14
CA MET A 216 15.87 -1.61 15.51
C MET A 216 14.56 -2.18 16.06
N LEU A 217 13.40 -1.79 15.51
CA LEU A 217 12.08 -2.21 15.98
C LEU A 217 11.87 -3.74 15.91
N PRO A 218 12.14 -4.44 14.79
CA PRO A 218 12.02 -5.89 14.74
C PRO A 218 12.98 -6.59 15.71
N GLY A 219 14.18 -6.04 15.93
CA GLY A 219 15.14 -6.54 16.91
C GLY A 219 14.64 -6.41 18.35
N CYS A 220 14.04 -5.27 18.71
CA CYS A 220 13.43 -5.07 20.03
C CYS A 220 12.24 -6.01 20.25
N PHE A 221 11.39 -6.20 19.23
CA PHE A 221 10.31 -7.19 19.26
C PHE A 221 10.84 -8.62 19.44
N ALA A 222 11.89 -8.99 18.71
CA ALA A 222 12.54 -10.28 18.82
C ALA A 222 13.20 -10.51 20.19
N LEU A 223 13.76 -9.47 20.83
CA LEU A 223 14.23 -9.54 22.23
C LEU A 223 13.08 -9.92 23.17
N GLY A 224 11.89 -9.32 22.99
CA GLY A 224 10.70 -9.70 23.73
C GLY A 224 10.29 -11.15 23.48
N GLY A 225 10.28 -11.58 22.22
CA GLY A 225 10.01 -12.97 21.84
C GLY A 225 10.99 -13.96 22.45
N LEU A 226 12.28 -13.62 22.49
CA LEU A 226 13.33 -14.41 23.13
C LEU A 226 13.07 -14.55 24.64
N PHE A 227 12.70 -13.46 25.32
CA PHE A 227 12.31 -13.50 26.73
C PHE A 227 11.08 -14.39 26.95
N ALA A 228 10.11 -14.37 26.04
CA ALA A 228 8.92 -15.23 26.11
C ALA A 228 9.25 -16.73 25.97
N VAL A 229 10.14 -17.08 25.04
CA VAL A 229 10.59 -18.48 24.82
C VAL A 229 11.39 -19.01 26.01
N HIS A 230 12.13 -18.15 26.70
CA HIS A 230 12.95 -18.50 27.88
C HIS A 230 12.31 -18.09 29.22
N LYS A 231 11.00 -17.85 29.25
CA LYS A 231 10.29 -17.37 30.45
C LYS A 231 10.42 -18.27 31.69
N ASP A 232 10.61 -19.57 31.49
CA ASP A 232 10.71 -20.55 32.59
C ASP A 232 12.12 -20.60 33.20
N THR A 233 13.15 -20.22 32.42
CA THR A 233 14.55 -20.20 32.85
C THR A 233 15.01 -18.81 33.31
N LEU A 234 14.43 -17.75 32.74
CA LEU A 234 14.81 -16.37 33.02
C LEU A 234 14.20 -15.90 34.35
N ARG A 235 15.05 -15.50 35.29
CA ARG A 235 14.66 -15.01 36.62
C ARG A 235 14.87 -13.51 36.74
N MET A 236 13.90 -12.82 37.36
CA MET A 236 13.95 -11.40 37.70
C MET A 236 14.61 -11.23 39.06
N GLN A 237 15.87 -10.78 39.07
CA GLN A 237 16.71 -10.65 40.27
C GLN A 237 17.69 -9.48 40.17
N VAL A 238 18.06 -8.92 41.33
CA VAL A 238 18.96 -7.75 41.42
C VAL A 238 20.34 -8.05 40.85
N VAL A 239 20.86 -9.27 41.05
CA VAL A 239 22.20 -9.65 40.55
C VAL A 239 22.27 -9.53 39.02
N SER A 240 21.27 -10.05 38.31
CA SER A 240 21.19 -9.95 36.85
C SER A 240 21.06 -8.51 36.38
N LEU A 241 20.31 -7.67 37.12
CA LEU A 241 20.21 -6.23 36.85
C LEU A 241 21.60 -5.56 36.92
N VAL A 242 22.35 -5.81 38.00
CA VAL A 242 23.69 -5.23 38.20
C VAL A 242 24.67 -5.71 37.13
N LEU A 243 24.67 -7.02 36.83
CA LEU A 243 25.55 -7.59 35.80
C LEU A 243 25.25 -7.02 34.40
N LEU A 244 23.98 -6.81 34.05
CA LEU A 244 23.61 -6.21 32.77
C LEU A 244 24.08 -4.76 32.67
N TRP A 245 23.91 -3.94 33.71
CA TRP A 245 24.40 -2.56 33.70
C TRP A 245 25.93 -2.47 33.77
N MET A 246 26.60 -3.40 34.43
CA MET A 246 28.06 -3.54 34.38
C MET A 246 28.52 -3.88 32.95
N LEU A 247 27.84 -4.79 32.26
CA LEU A 247 28.12 -5.12 30.86
C LEU A 247 27.94 -3.90 29.94
N VAL A 248 26.88 -3.09 30.14
CA VAL A 248 26.67 -1.84 29.40
C VAL A 248 27.84 -0.88 29.60
N TYR A 249 28.33 -0.73 30.83
CA TYR A 249 29.49 0.11 31.13
C TYR A 249 30.76 -0.38 30.42
N LEU A 250 31.02 -1.70 30.45
CA LEU A 250 32.18 -2.31 29.80
C LEU A 250 32.16 -2.23 28.27
N LEU A 251 30.96 -2.28 27.66
CA LEU A 251 30.80 -2.23 26.20
C LEU A 251 30.69 -0.81 25.64
N LYS A 252 30.79 0.22 26.48
CA LYS A 252 30.72 1.63 26.04
C LYS A 252 31.77 1.90 24.96
N GLY A 253 31.34 2.51 23.85
CA GLY A 253 32.21 2.81 22.69
C GLY A 253 32.35 1.68 21.66
N THR A 254 31.74 0.51 21.90
CA THR A 254 31.70 -0.60 20.92
C THR A 254 30.36 -0.64 20.18
N GLY A 255 30.31 -1.34 19.03
CA GLY A 255 29.04 -1.60 18.31
C GLY A 255 28.00 -2.38 19.11
N ALA A 256 28.40 -3.08 20.18
CA ALA A 256 27.50 -3.83 21.07
C ALA A 256 26.87 -2.97 22.19
N TYR A 257 27.29 -1.71 22.33
CA TYR A 257 26.82 -0.80 23.39
C TYR A 257 25.29 -0.62 23.35
N GLN A 258 24.72 -0.33 22.19
CA GLN A 258 23.28 -0.06 22.07
C GLN A 258 22.43 -1.30 22.39
N LEU A 259 22.80 -2.46 21.85
CA LEU A 259 22.09 -3.72 22.11
C LEU A 259 22.13 -4.07 23.61
N SER A 260 23.31 -4.01 24.23
CA SER A 260 23.44 -4.27 25.67
C SER A 260 22.64 -3.29 26.51
N PHE A 261 22.61 -2.00 26.13
CA PHE A 261 21.80 -0.98 26.79
C PHE A 261 20.30 -1.29 26.74
N TYR A 262 19.76 -1.63 25.56
CA TYR A 262 18.34 -1.98 25.45
C TYR A 262 17.99 -3.23 26.26
N ILE A 263 18.86 -4.26 26.26
CA ILE A 263 18.65 -5.45 27.10
C ILE A 263 18.60 -5.07 28.58
N ALA A 264 19.56 -4.28 29.06
CA ALA A 264 19.61 -3.83 30.45
C ALA A 264 18.38 -2.99 30.82
N LEU A 265 17.99 -2.04 29.97
CA LEU A 265 16.83 -1.17 30.20
C LEU A 265 15.52 -1.97 30.23
N PHE A 266 15.29 -2.84 29.25
CA PHE A 266 14.06 -3.62 29.17
C PHE A 266 13.96 -4.63 30.32
N TYR A 267 15.06 -5.27 30.68
CA TYR A 267 15.13 -6.11 31.88
C TYR A 267 14.82 -5.29 33.14
N SER A 268 15.39 -4.08 33.26
CA SER A 268 15.11 -3.17 34.38
C SER A 268 13.63 -2.82 34.47
N ALA A 269 13.00 -2.48 33.35
CA ALA A 269 11.58 -2.14 33.31
C ALA A 269 10.70 -3.32 33.78
N ILE A 270 10.97 -4.53 33.30
CA ILE A 270 10.24 -5.72 33.77
C ILE A 270 10.53 -5.99 35.25
N PHE A 271 11.79 -5.89 35.68
CA PHE A 271 12.16 -6.06 37.09
C PHE A 271 11.42 -5.05 38.00
N PHE A 272 11.37 -3.77 37.66
CA PHE A 272 10.66 -2.78 38.46
C PHE A 272 9.14 -3.04 38.51
N SER A 273 8.55 -3.57 37.43
CA SER A 273 7.12 -3.97 37.44
C SER A 273 6.79 -5.10 38.41
N THR A 274 7.81 -5.85 38.86
CA THR A 274 7.65 -6.96 39.81
C THR A 274 7.73 -6.55 41.27
N LEU A 275 8.19 -5.33 41.56
CA LEU A 275 8.26 -4.79 42.91
C LEU A 275 6.86 -4.72 43.53
N GLU A 276 6.75 -5.13 44.79
CA GLU A 276 5.47 -5.26 45.47
C GLU A 276 4.69 -3.93 45.52
N PHE A 277 5.39 -2.82 45.75
CA PHE A 277 4.81 -1.49 45.71
C PHE A 277 4.16 -1.17 44.35
N VAL A 278 4.89 -1.39 43.25
CA VAL A 278 4.42 -1.09 41.89
C VAL A 278 3.25 -2.00 41.51
N ARG A 279 3.35 -3.29 41.84
CA ARG A 279 2.35 -4.29 41.51
C ARG A 279 1.07 -4.18 42.33
N LYS A 280 1.14 -3.79 43.62
CA LYS A 280 -0.04 -3.76 44.50
C LYS A 280 -0.62 -2.36 44.72
N LYS A 281 0.20 -1.31 44.75
CA LYS A 281 -0.24 0.05 45.10
C LYS A 281 -0.44 0.98 43.91
N LEU A 282 0.22 0.71 42.77
CA LEU A 282 0.13 1.54 41.55
C LEU A 282 -0.67 0.88 40.42
N MET A 283 -1.56 -0.07 40.74
CA MET A 283 -2.37 -0.75 39.72
C MET A 283 -3.32 0.25 39.05
N LEU A 284 -3.27 0.29 37.73
CA LEU A 284 -4.24 1.02 36.94
C LEU A 284 -5.50 0.17 36.77
N PRO A 285 -6.71 0.73 36.98
CA PRO A 285 -7.96 0.00 36.82
C PRO A 285 -8.33 -0.27 35.35
N PHE A 286 -7.62 0.34 34.40
CA PHE A 286 -7.86 0.25 32.96
C PHE A 286 -6.59 0.46 32.13
N ASP A 287 -6.60 0.04 30.86
CA ASP A 287 -5.49 0.20 29.90
C ASP A 287 -5.78 1.35 28.93
N ALA A 288 -5.43 2.58 29.30
CA ALA A 288 -5.58 3.75 28.43
C ALA A 288 -4.39 3.96 27.47
N SER A 289 -3.32 3.16 27.56
CA SER A 289 -2.02 3.53 26.98
C SER A 289 -2.06 3.66 25.46
N TYR A 290 -2.83 2.82 24.78
CA TYR A 290 -2.94 2.87 23.32
C TYR A 290 -3.63 4.15 22.85
N GLY A 291 -4.75 4.51 23.48
CA GLY A 291 -5.42 5.79 23.24
C GLY A 291 -4.49 6.98 23.51
N VAL A 292 -3.79 7.01 24.66
CA VAL A 292 -2.84 8.10 24.97
C VAL A 292 -1.77 8.23 23.88
N TYR A 293 -1.26 7.10 23.38
CA TYR A 293 -0.26 7.07 22.32
C TYR A 293 -0.78 7.69 21.00
N ILE A 294 -1.94 7.24 20.50
CA ILE A 294 -2.45 7.69 19.19
C ILE A 294 -3.03 9.11 19.22
N TYR A 295 -3.59 9.56 20.35
CA TYR A 295 -4.13 10.92 20.49
C TYR A 295 -3.06 11.96 20.86
N GLY A 296 -1.99 11.54 21.55
CA GLY A 296 -1.00 12.46 22.12
C GLY A 296 -0.43 13.45 21.10
N PHE A 297 0.03 12.96 19.96
CA PHE A 297 0.62 13.80 18.92
C PHE A 297 -0.36 14.83 18.35
N VAL A 298 -1.60 14.38 18.09
CA VAL A 298 -2.66 15.23 17.53
C VAL A 298 -3.03 16.35 18.49
N VAL A 299 -3.14 16.02 19.79
CA VAL A 299 -3.39 17.00 20.85
C VAL A 299 -2.25 18.02 20.93
N GLN A 300 -0.99 17.58 20.85
CA GLN A 300 0.17 18.49 20.86
C GLN A 300 0.13 19.48 19.70
N GLN A 301 -0.24 19.02 18.50
CA GLN A 301 -0.39 19.85 17.31
C GLN A 301 -1.54 20.86 17.47
N CYS A 302 -2.71 20.43 17.97
CA CYS A 302 -3.84 21.33 18.24
C CYS A 302 -3.45 22.42 19.25
N LEU A 303 -2.81 22.04 20.35
CA LEU A 303 -2.38 22.99 21.39
C LEU A 303 -1.32 23.96 20.88
N HIS A 304 -0.36 23.49 20.09
CA HIS A 304 0.64 24.38 19.49
C HIS A 304 0.01 25.35 18.48
N ALA A 305 -0.95 24.88 17.67
CA ALA A 305 -1.68 25.73 16.73
C ALA A 305 -2.53 26.81 17.44
N MET A 306 -3.19 26.45 18.55
CA MET A 306 -4.01 27.39 19.33
C MET A 306 -3.18 28.34 20.19
N PHE A 307 -2.05 27.86 20.73
CA PHE A 307 -1.18 28.61 21.64
C PHE A 307 0.31 28.50 21.23
N PRO A 308 0.73 29.20 20.16
CA PRO A 308 2.09 29.07 19.63
C PRO A 308 3.20 29.45 20.63
N SER A 309 2.90 30.37 21.57
CA SER A 309 3.84 30.87 22.58
C SER A 309 3.89 30.05 23.89
N MET A 310 3.17 28.92 23.97
CA MET A 310 3.00 28.16 25.21
C MET A 310 4.29 27.50 25.72
N GLY A 311 5.27 27.26 24.85
CA GLY A 311 6.55 26.62 25.20
C GLY A 311 6.43 25.11 25.47
N VAL A 312 7.59 24.44 25.60
CA VAL A 312 7.67 22.96 25.62
C VAL A 312 6.96 22.36 26.84
N TYR A 313 7.21 22.88 28.05
CA TYR A 313 6.71 22.26 29.28
C TYR A 313 5.20 22.37 29.45
N ALA A 314 4.61 23.50 29.08
CA ALA A 314 3.16 23.63 29.09
C ALA A 314 2.53 22.77 27.98
N ASN A 315 3.17 22.62 26.81
CA ASN A 315 2.73 21.65 25.80
C ASN A 315 2.72 20.23 26.35
N GLN A 316 3.78 19.79 27.02
CA GLN A 316 3.83 18.48 27.67
C GLN A 316 2.70 18.32 28.69
N PHE A 317 2.57 19.25 29.64
CA PHE A 317 1.62 19.15 30.74
C PHE A 317 0.16 19.04 30.25
N PHE A 318 -0.28 19.99 29.41
CA PHE A 318 -1.65 19.99 28.90
C PHE A 318 -1.91 18.83 27.95
N SER A 319 -0.94 18.46 27.11
CA SER A 319 -1.11 17.32 26.20
C SER A 319 -1.22 16.01 26.95
N ILE A 320 -0.43 15.80 28.00
CA ILE A 320 -0.53 14.59 28.83
C ILE A 320 -1.93 14.49 29.46
N ILE A 321 -2.45 15.57 30.03
CA ILE A 321 -3.78 15.58 30.66
C ILE A 321 -4.86 15.26 29.62
N ILE A 322 -4.89 15.99 28.51
CA ILE A 322 -5.94 15.83 27.48
C ILE A 322 -5.83 14.46 26.81
N ALA A 323 -4.63 14.02 26.43
CA ALA A 323 -4.42 12.70 25.82
C ALA A 323 -4.78 11.57 26.78
N PHE A 324 -4.50 11.72 28.09
CA PHE A 324 -4.92 10.76 29.10
C PHE A 324 -6.45 10.67 29.21
N THR A 325 -7.14 11.81 29.20
CA THR A 325 -8.61 11.84 29.19
C THR A 325 -9.17 11.17 27.94
N LEU A 326 -8.70 11.55 26.74
CA LEU A 326 -9.14 10.95 25.48
C LEU A 326 -8.83 9.45 25.39
N GLY A 327 -7.65 9.04 25.85
CA GLY A 327 -7.28 7.62 25.92
C GLY A 327 -8.16 6.83 26.87
N THR A 328 -8.55 7.43 28.00
CA THR A 328 -9.49 6.81 28.95
C THR A 328 -10.89 6.66 28.33
N LEU A 329 -11.40 7.69 27.65
CA LEU A 329 -12.67 7.63 26.94
C LEU A 329 -12.63 6.57 25.83
N SER A 330 -11.57 6.55 25.02
CA SER A 330 -11.34 5.54 23.99
C SER A 330 -11.37 4.13 24.55
N TRP A 331 -10.71 3.90 25.71
CA TRP A 331 -10.72 2.60 26.35
C TRP A 331 -12.13 2.12 26.70
N PHE A 332 -12.93 2.94 27.40
CA PHE A 332 -14.24 2.52 27.88
C PHE A 332 -15.30 2.42 26.77
N PHE A 333 -15.28 3.32 25.79
CA PHE A 333 -16.31 3.38 24.76
C PHE A 333 -15.98 2.54 23.52
N VAL A 334 -14.70 2.35 23.21
CA VAL A 334 -14.25 1.69 21.98
C VAL A 334 -13.43 0.45 22.32
N GLU A 335 -12.20 0.62 22.80
CA GLU A 335 -11.21 -0.46 22.82
C GLU A 335 -11.67 -1.66 23.65
N LYS A 336 -12.13 -1.44 24.89
CA LYS A 336 -12.58 -2.51 25.78
C LYS A 336 -13.70 -3.34 25.15
N ARG A 337 -14.71 -2.68 24.58
CA ARG A 337 -15.88 -3.36 23.99
C ARG A 337 -15.48 -4.22 22.79
N PHE A 338 -14.64 -3.69 21.91
CA PHE A 338 -14.17 -4.40 20.73
C PHE A 338 -13.19 -5.53 21.08
N ILE A 339 -12.31 -5.33 22.06
CA ILE A 339 -11.43 -6.40 22.58
C ILE A 339 -12.26 -7.52 23.21
N ASP A 340 -13.28 -7.20 24.01
CA ASP A 340 -14.17 -8.17 24.62
C ASP A 340 -14.96 -8.96 23.55
N TYR A 341 -15.43 -8.28 22.50
CA TYR A 341 -16.06 -8.92 21.35
C TYR A 341 -15.09 -9.85 20.60
N GLY A 342 -13.86 -9.41 20.36
CA GLY A 342 -12.79 -10.23 19.79
C GLY A 342 -12.47 -11.45 20.67
N HIS A 343 -12.51 -11.32 21.99
CA HIS A 343 -12.37 -12.44 22.93
C HIS A 343 -13.53 -13.42 22.84
N GLN A 344 -14.77 -12.95 22.68
CA GLN A 344 -15.94 -13.81 22.50
C GLN A 344 -15.87 -14.57 21.17
N LEU A 345 -15.55 -13.88 20.06
CA LEU A 345 -15.33 -14.51 18.75
C LEU A 345 -14.20 -15.55 18.80
N GLY A 346 -13.12 -15.25 19.51
CA GLY A 346 -11.99 -16.16 19.70
C GLY A 346 -12.24 -17.31 20.68
N LYS A 347 -13.29 -17.25 21.50
CA LYS A 347 -13.73 -18.29 22.46
C LYS A 347 -14.92 -19.12 21.96
N ALA A 348 -15.57 -18.72 20.87
CA ALA A 348 -16.70 -19.44 20.30
C ALA A 348 -16.23 -20.80 19.74
N ASP A 349 -16.01 -21.77 20.63
CA ASP A 349 -16.31 -23.16 20.33
C ASP A 349 -17.80 -23.21 20.02
N PHE A 350 -18.14 -23.41 18.76
CA PHE A 350 -19.52 -23.63 18.33
C PHE A 350 -20.18 -24.69 19.23
N PRO A 351 -21.43 -24.47 19.70
CA PRO A 351 -22.04 -25.27 20.76
C PRO A 351 -22.04 -26.77 20.43
N ALA A 352 -21.77 -27.59 21.46
CA ALA A 352 -21.67 -29.04 21.39
C ALA A 352 -22.92 -29.75 20.83
N SER A 353 -24.06 -29.06 20.73
CA SER A 353 -25.28 -29.57 20.11
C SER A 353 -25.14 -29.90 18.62
N TRP A 354 -24.05 -29.48 17.97
CA TRP A 354 -23.73 -29.83 16.58
C TRP A 354 -22.81 -31.05 16.44
N ARG A 355 -22.33 -31.65 17.54
CA ARG A 355 -21.41 -32.82 17.50
C ARG A 355 -22.09 -34.18 17.34
N GLN A 356 -23.41 -34.28 17.48
CA GLN A 356 -24.07 -35.59 17.58
C GLN A 356 -24.69 -36.16 16.29
N THR A 357 -24.72 -35.45 15.16
CA THR A 357 -25.51 -35.97 14.02
C THR A 357 -24.74 -36.68 12.90
N PHE A 358 -23.41 -36.72 12.86
CA PHE A 358 -22.73 -37.52 11.83
C PHE A 358 -21.36 -38.06 12.28
N VAL A 359 -21.37 -39.15 13.03
CA VAL A 359 -20.23 -40.07 13.12
C VAL A 359 -20.75 -41.50 12.95
N ALA A 360 -20.79 -41.97 11.71
CA ALA A 360 -20.71 -43.40 11.46
C ALA A 360 -19.24 -43.83 11.63
N LYS A 361 -19.08 -44.86 12.46
CA LYS A 361 -17.88 -45.55 12.91
C LYS A 361 -16.68 -45.57 11.95
N GLY A 362 -15.51 -45.27 12.52
CA GLY A 362 -14.19 -45.51 11.97
C GLY A 362 -13.10 -44.96 12.89
N THR A 363 -12.69 -45.78 13.86
CA THR A 363 -11.47 -45.70 14.70
C THR A 363 -10.25 -45.28 13.88
N THR A 364 -9.19 -44.60 14.33
CA THR A 364 -8.61 -44.24 15.63
C THR A 364 -7.47 -43.26 15.28
N ASP A 365 -7.34 -42.11 15.97
CA ASP A 365 -6.06 -41.58 16.48
C ASP A 365 -6.21 -40.15 17.03
N LEU A 366 -5.91 -40.01 18.32
CA LEU A 366 -6.20 -38.84 19.15
C LEU A 366 -5.23 -37.64 18.96
N ASN A 367 -4.31 -37.67 17.99
CA ASN A 367 -3.37 -36.56 17.74
C ASN A 367 -3.78 -35.57 16.63
N ASN A 368 -4.94 -35.76 15.97
CA ASN A 368 -5.32 -35.01 14.77
C ASN A 368 -6.40 -33.92 14.95
N SER A 369 -6.79 -33.56 16.17
CA SER A 369 -7.97 -32.69 16.37
C SER A 369 -7.74 -31.21 16.03
N LEU A 370 -6.54 -30.67 16.23
CA LEU A 370 -6.26 -29.24 16.04
C LEU A 370 -6.10 -28.86 14.55
N LEU A 371 -5.32 -29.65 13.81
CA LEU A 371 -5.15 -29.48 12.36
C LEU A 371 -6.47 -29.65 11.61
N ASN A 372 -7.34 -30.59 12.02
CA ASN A 372 -8.66 -30.76 11.44
C ASN A 372 -9.62 -29.61 11.82
N ARG A 373 -9.51 -29.03 13.02
CA ARG A 373 -10.28 -27.83 13.40
C ARG A 373 -9.83 -26.56 12.66
N ILE A 374 -8.52 -26.42 12.39
CA ILE A 374 -7.96 -25.32 11.59
C ILE A 374 -8.38 -25.47 10.11
N LYS A 375 -8.34 -26.69 9.59
CA LYS A 375 -8.74 -27.03 8.22
C LYS A 375 -10.21 -26.68 7.94
N GLU A 376 -11.12 -26.79 8.90
CA GLU A 376 -12.56 -26.52 8.65
C GLU A 376 -13.02 -25.09 9.00
N ASN A 377 -12.11 -24.21 9.46
CA ASN A 377 -12.45 -22.81 9.71
C ASN A 377 -12.39 -21.99 8.40
N TYR A 378 -13.55 -21.52 7.92
CA TYR A 378 -13.66 -20.78 6.67
C TYR A 378 -12.87 -19.46 6.63
N PHE A 379 -12.64 -18.80 7.77
CA PHE A 379 -11.79 -17.61 7.81
C PHE A 379 -10.31 -17.96 7.59
N PHE A 380 -9.83 -19.05 8.21
CA PHE A 380 -8.46 -19.51 8.01
C PHE A 380 -8.27 -20.06 6.59
N LEU A 381 -9.26 -20.81 6.08
CA LEU A 381 -9.27 -21.28 4.70
C LEU A 381 -9.27 -20.12 3.72
N PHE A 382 -10.01 -19.04 4.01
CA PHE A 382 -9.98 -17.83 3.19
C PHE A 382 -8.56 -17.27 3.12
N ILE A 383 -7.89 -17.06 4.26
CA ILE A 383 -6.50 -16.56 4.28
C ILE A 383 -5.56 -17.49 3.52
N LEU A 384 -5.65 -18.80 3.75
CA LEU A 384 -4.75 -19.75 3.11
C LEU A 384 -4.99 -19.88 1.60
N PHE A 385 -6.25 -19.90 1.17
CA PHE A 385 -6.61 -19.85 -0.26
C PHE A 385 -6.18 -18.51 -0.85
N PHE A 386 -6.33 -17.39 -0.14
CA PHE A 386 -5.86 -16.09 -0.60
C PHE A 386 -4.34 -16.11 -0.83
N LEU A 387 -3.55 -16.67 0.09
CA LEU A 387 -2.11 -16.82 -0.06
C LEU A 387 -1.72 -17.74 -1.22
N VAL A 388 -2.41 -18.89 -1.37
CA VAL A 388 -2.17 -19.81 -2.50
C VAL A 388 -2.49 -19.12 -3.82
N SER A 389 -3.61 -18.41 -3.90
CA SER A 389 -4.04 -17.67 -5.08
C SER A 389 -3.04 -16.56 -5.42
N LEU A 390 -2.62 -15.76 -4.44
CA LEU A 390 -1.60 -14.71 -4.62
C LEU A 390 -0.26 -15.30 -5.10
N LEU A 391 0.21 -16.39 -4.49
CA LEU A 391 1.44 -17.06 -4.90
C LEU A 391 1.32 -17.60 -6.33
N THR A 392 0.17 -18.20 -6.67
CA THR A 392 -0.08 -18.72 -8.02
C THR A 392 -0.09 -17.59 -9.04
N HIS A 393 -0.72 -16.46 -8.72
CA HIS A 393 -0.72 -15.27 -9.56
C HIS A 393 0.71 -14.77 -9.85
N VAL A 394 1.54 -14.66 -8.82
CA VAL A 394 2.96 -14.26 -8.97
C VAL A 394 3.76 -15.26 -9.81
N LEU A 395 3.58 -16.57 -9.56
CA LEU A 395 4.29 -17.61 -10.31
C LEU A 395 3.89 -17.64 -11.78
N VAL A 396 2.59 -17.55 -12.08
CA VAL A 396 2.09 -17.51 -13.45
C VAL A 396 2.64 -16.28 -14.19
N LEU A 397 2.63 -15.11 -13.55
CA LEU A 397 3.20 -13.89 -14.12
C LEU A 397 4.68 -14.03 -14.48
N LYS A 398 5.46 -14.69 -13.63
CA LYS A 398 6.89 -14.84 -13.82
C LYS A 398 7.24 -15.87 -14.89
N GLU A 399 6.52 -17.00 -14.91
CA GLU A 399 6.94 -18.19 -15.66
C GLU A 399 6.15 -18.41 -16.97
N ILE A 400 4.94 -17.84 -17.12
CA ILE A 400 4.09 -18.03 -18.32
C ILE A 400 4.13 -16.80 -19.22
N PHE A 401 4.09 -15.62 -18.64
CA PHE A 401 4.29 -14.37 -19.38
C PHE A 401 5.79 -14.11 -19.45
N PRO A 402 6.34 -13.56 -20.55
CA PRO A 402 7.75 -13.63 -20.94
C PRO A 402 8.77 -12.85 -20.07
N GLY A 403 8.58 -12.81 -18.74
CA GLY A 403 9.69 -12.76 -17.79
C GLY A 403 9.86 -11.49 -16.97
N TYR A 404 9.12 -10.41 -17.23
CA TYR A 404 9.15 -9.21 -16.40
C TYR A 404 7.84 -8.43 -16.53
N TYR A 405 6.87 -8.72 -15.67
CA TYR A 405 5.60 -7.98 -15.61
C TYR A 405 5.40 -7.42 -14.21
N ARG A 406 5.22 -6.10 -14.11
CA ARG A 406 4.88 -5.43 -12.85
C ARG A 406 3.35 -5.25 -12.79
N PRO A 407 2.63 -6.02 -11.97
CA PRO A 407 1.16 -6.11 -12.03
C PRO A 407 0.41 -4.84 -11.64
N PHE A 408 1.12 -3.83 -11.13
CA PHE A 408 0.54 -2.55 -10.69
C PHE A 408 0.96 -1.38 -11.59
N THR A 409 1.54 -1.67 -12.75
CA THR A 409 1.81 -0.66 -13.77
C THR A 409 0.64 -0.66 -14.77
N PRO A 410 0.14 0.50 -15.21
CA PRO A 410 -0.90 0.54 -16.23
C PRO A 410 -0.37 0.10 -17.60
N GLN A 411 -1.21 -0.60 -18.36
CA GLN A 411 -0.93 -0.97 -19.77
C GLN A 411 -1.97 -0.42 -20.75
N HIS A 412 -2.98 0.30 -20.25
CA HIS A 412 -4.09 0.84 -21.01
C HIS A 412 -4.58 2.14 -20.37
N SER A 413 -5.29 2.96 -21.13
CA SER A 413 -5.78 4.27 -20.68
C SER A 413 -6.78 4.15 -19.52
N ASP A 414 -7.63 3.11 -19.51
CA ASP A 414 -8.65 2.85 -18.47
C ASP A 414 -8.09 2.81 -17.03
N PHE A 415 -6.81 2.48 -16.88
CA PHE A 415 -6.15 2.42 -15.58
C PHE A 415 -6.01 3.80 -14.91
N TYR A 416 -6.07 4.88 -15.69
CA TYR A 416 -6.04 6.25 -15.18
C TYR A 416 -7.42 6.75 -14.75
N ILE A 417 -8.52 6.08 -15.16
CA ILE A 417 -9.89 6.50 -14.88
C ILE A 417 -10.15 6.63 -13.38
N ALA A 418 -9.76 5.63 -12.59
CA ALA A 418 -9.96 5.65 -11.14
C ALA A 418 -9.27 6.87 -10.50
N ALA A 419 -7.98 7.07 -10.82
CA ALA A 419 -7.20 8.21 -10.33
C ALA A 419 -7.79 9.56 -10.77
N ALA A 420 -8.30 9.64 -12.01
CA ALA A 420 -8.97 10.83 -12.51
C ALA A 420 -10.27 11.14 -11.77
N PHE A 421 -11.13 10.14 -11.53
CA PHE A 421 -12.35 10.32 -10.75
C PHE A 421 -12.06 10.79 -9.32
N ALA A 422 -11.00 10.27 -8.70
CA ALA A 422 -10.55 10.68 -7.37
C ALA A 422 -10.30 12.20 -7.29
N HIS A 423 -9.66 12.77 -8.31
CA HIS A 423 -9.26 14.18 -8.35
C HIS A 423 -10.15 15.07 -9.24
N SER A 424 -11.27 14.53 -9.71
CA SER A 424 -12.29 15.30 -10.44
C SER A 424 -13.13 16.15 -9.49
N ASN A 425 -13.75 17.21 -10.02
CA ASN A 425 -14.66 18.08 -9.26
C ASN A 425 -16.01 17.42 -8.92
N LEU A 426 -16.26 16.18 -9.37
CA LEU A 426 -17.51 15.45 -9.11
C LEU A 426 -17.55 14.96 -7.66
N SER A 427 -18.53 15.36 -6.86
CA SER A 427 -18.68 14.83 -5.49
C SER A 427 -19.12 13.36 -5.48
N PHE A 428 -18.96 12.67 -4.34
CA PHE A 428 -19.53 11.32 -4.18
C PHE A 428 -21.06 11.32 -4.37
N TYR A 429 -21.74 12.40 -4.00
CA TYR A 429 -23.17 12.55 -4.19
C TYR A 429 -23.54 12.63 -5.68
N ASP A 430 -22.77 13.40 -6.47
CA ASP A 430 -23.02 13.54 -7.91
C ASP A 430 -22.94 12.17 -8.62
N LEU A 431 -21.99 11.33 -8.22
CA LEU A 431 -21.80 10.00 -8.79
C LEU A 431 -22.97 9.04 -8.55
N LEU A 432 -23.84 9.29 -7.56
CA LEU A 432 -25.05 8.48 -7.34
C LEU A 432 -26.06 8.62 -8.49
N PHE A 433 -26.01 9.74 -9.20
CA PHE A 433 -26.86 10.05 -10.35
C PHE A 433 -26.14 9.84 -11.67
N TRP A 434 -25.02 9.11 -11.68
CA TRP A 434 -24.34 8.70 -12.90
C TRP A 434 -24.64 7.24 -13.26
N PRO A 435 -24.50 6.85 -14.54
CA PRO A 435 -24.60 5.46 -14.94
C PRO A 435 -23.63 4.58 -14.16
N ARG A 436 -24.13 3.43 -13.68
CA ARG A 436 -23.35 2.48 -12.86
C ARG A 436 -22.72 3.14 -11.61
N PRO A 437 -23.55 3.74 -10.73
CA PRO A 437 -23.06 4.59 -9.65
C PRO A 437 -22.11 3.84 -8.70
N VAL A 438 -22.36 2.55 -8.43
CA VAL A 438 -21.50 1.76 -7.53
C VAL A 438 -20.11 1.55 -8.11
N ASN A 439 -20.00 1.31 -9.43
CA ASN A 439 -18.70 1.17 -10.08
C ASN A 439 -17.92 2.50 -10.06
N LEU A 440 -18.59 3.64 -10.29
CA LEU A 440 -17.95 4.94 -10.27
C LEU A 440 -17.55 5.39 -8.86
N LEU A 441 -18.39 5.14 -7.87
CA LEU A 441 -18.06 5.35 -6.46
C LEU A 441 -16.85 4.50 -6.06
N PHE A 442 -16.82 3.25 -6.49
CA PHE A 442 -15.68 2.37 -6.26
C PHE A 442 -14.42 2.88 -6.98
N ALA A 443 -14.53 3.28 -8.25
CA ALA A 443 -13.43 3.88 -9.02
C ALA A 443 -12.85 5.11 -8.32
N LYS A 444 -13.72 6.01 -7.85
CA LYS A 444 -13.33 7.21 -7.09
C LYS A 444 -12.64 6.84 -5.78
N LEU A 445 -13.19 5.89 -5.04
CA LEU A 445 -12.66 5.41 -3.76
C LEU A 445 -11.26 4.83 -3.91
N VAL A 446 -11.06 3.89 -4.83
CA VAL A 446 -9.76 3.25 -5.04
C VAL A 446 -8.79 4.17 -5.77
N GLY A 447 -9.29 5.11 -6.57
CA GLY A 447 -8.50 6.14 -7.23
C GLY A 447 -7.69 7.02 -6.27
N TYR A 448 -8.18 7.20 -5.04
CA TYR A 448 -7.42 7.90 -4.01
C TYR A 448 -6.12 7.21 -3.65
N THR A 449 -6.01 5.90 -3.82
CA THR A 449 -4.74 5.17 -3.60
C THR A 449 -3.68 5.38 -4.69
N GLY A 450 -3.93 6.33 -5.61
CA GLY A 450 -3.09 6.61 -6.75
C GLY A 450 -3.25 5.58 -7.86
N ILE A 451 -2.48 5.76 -8.93
CA ILE A 451 -2.56 4.92 -10.14
C ILE A 451 -2.21 3.45 -9.81
N LYS A 452 -1.16 3.20 -9.04
CA LYS A 452 -0.74 1.83 -8.70
C LYS A 452 -1.67 1.17 -7.68
N GLY A 453 -2.14 1.93 -6.69
CA GLY A 453 -3.02 1.43 -5.64
C GLY A 453 -4.41 1.06 -6.16
N SER A 454 -4.93 1.82 -7.13
CA SER A 454 -6.23 1.51 -7.75
C SER A 454 -6.18 0.15 -8.45
N ILE A 455 -5.10 -0.14 -9.17
CA ILE A 455 -4.86 -1.42 -9.85
C ILE A 455 -4.74 -2.55 -8.83
N ALA A 456 -3.94 -2.34 -7.78
CA ALA A 456 -3.76 -3.32 -6.71
C ALA A 456 -5.10 -3.68 -6.03
N SER A 457 -5.99 -2.70 -5.86
CA SER A 457 -7.32 -2.91 -5.31
C SER A 457 -8.16 -3.88 -6.16
N VAL A 458 -8.09 -3.76 -7.49
CA VAL A 458 -8.78 -4.67 -8.41
C VAL A 458 -8.16 -6.07 -8.39
N VAL A 459 -6.83 -6.19 -8.33
CA VAL A 459 -6.12 -7.49 -8.16
C VAL A 459 -6.59 -8.20 -6.90
N VAL A 460 -6.73 -7.49 -5.77
CA VAL A 460 -7.22 -8.05 -4.51
C VAL A 460 -8.65 -8.58 -4.66
N ILE A 461 -9.53 -7.85 -5.36
CA ILE A 461 -10.90 -8.30 -5.66
C ILE A 461 -10.87 -9.57 -6.52
N THR A 462 -10.03 -9.61 -7.55
CA THR A 462 -9.86 -10.77 -8.42
C THR A 462 -9.36 -12.01 -7.68
N ILE A 463 -8.43 -11.85 -6.74
CA ILE A 463 -8.01 -12.93 -5.83
C ILE A 463 -9.18 -13.36 -4.93
N ALA A 464 -9.89 -12.40 -4.33
CA ALA A 464 -11.03 -12.72 -3.47
C ALA A 464 -12.14 -13.46 -4.25
N ASN A 465 -12.37 -13.13 -5.53
CA ASN A 465 -13.32 -13.82 -6.41
C ASN A 465 -12.99 -15.31 -6.56
N SER A 466 -11.72 -15.65 -6.81
CA SER A 466 -11.30 -17.05 -6.92
C SER A 466 -11.48 -17.80 -5.58
N VAL A 467 -11.11 -17.15 -4.46
CA VAL A 467 -11.24 -17.72 -3.12
C VAL A 467 -12.69 -17.98 -2.74
N PHE A 468 -13.57 -16.98 -2.88
CA PHE A 468 -14.99 -17.13 -2.54
C PHE A 468 -15.68 -18.18 -3.41
N THR A 469 -15.33 -18.27 -4.69
CA THR A 469 -15.85 -19.31 -5.60
C THR A 469 -15.50 -20.70 -5.09
N ALA A 470 -14.22 -20.93 -4.76
CA ALA A 470 -13.76 -22.22 -4.25
C ALA A 470 -14.35 -22.56 -2.87
N LEU A 471 -14.47 -21.58 -1.96
CA LEU A 471 -15.08 -21.79 -0.65
C LEU A 471 -16.58 -22.07 -0.75
N LEU A 472 -17.28 -21.44 -1.69
CA LEU A 472 -18.69 -21.72 -1.96
C LEU A 472 -18.86 -23.16 -2.48
N ILE A 473 -18.02 -23.60 -3.42
CA ILE A 473 -18.04 -25.00 -3.91
C ILE A 473 -17.74 -25.97 -2.78
N LYS A 474 -16.70 -25.72 -1.97
CA LYS A 474 -16.39 -26.50 -0.77
C LYS A 474 -17.61 -26.62 0.14
N LYS A 475 -18.32 -25.50 0.38
CA LYS A 475 -19.51 -25.47 1.22
C LYS A 475 -20.67 -26.27 0.65
N LEU A 476 -21.00 -26.06 -0.63
CA LEU A 476 -22.12 -26.72 -1.29
C LEU A 476 -21.92 -28.24 -1.41
N LEU A 477 -20.69 -28.67 -1.71
CA LEU A 477 -20.34 -30.09 -1.87
C LEU A 477 -19.86 -30.75 -0.56
N ASN A 478 -19.79 -29.99 0.53
CA ASN A 478 -19.28 -30.45 1.82
C ASN A 478 -17.89 -31.11 1.73
N LEU A 479 -16.98 -30.51 0.96
CA LEU A 479 -15.62 -31.02 0.77
C LEU A 479 -14.79 -30.85 2.05
N ARG A 480 -14.00 -31.88 2.37
CA ARG A 480 -13.02 -31.82 3.47
C ARG A 480 -11.83 -30.96 3.07
N ALA A 481 -11.38 -30.11 3.98
CA ALA A 481 -10.17 -29.33 3.77
C ALA A 481 -8.91 -30.18 4.00
N ASN A 482 -8.40 -30.79 2.94
CA ASN A 482 -7.14 -31.54 2.95
C ASN A 482 -6.16 -30.95 1.92
N TRP A 483 -4.90 -31.42 1.93
CA TRP A 483 -3.88 -30.95 0.98
C TRP A 483 -4.34 -31.08 -0.48
N PHE A 484 -5.12 -32.11 -0.79
CA PHE A 484 -5.65 -32.32 -2.13
C PHE A 484 -6.67 -31.25 -2.56
N LEU A 485 -7.48 -30.71 -1.65
CA LEU A 485 -8.31 -29.53 -1.92
C LEU A 485 -7.46 -28.29 -2.21
N PHE A 486 -6.39 -28.07 -1.45
CA PHE A 486 -5.45 -26.95 -1.72
C PHE A 486 -4.77 -27.10 -3.07
N PHE A 487 -4.34 -28.32 -3.42
CA PHE A 487 -3.77 -28.60 -4.74
C PHE A 487 -4.80 -28.40 -5.86
N SER A 488 -6.04 -28.85 -5.68
CA SER A 488 -7.13 -28.63 -6.63
C SER A 488 -7.44 -27.13 -6.81
N PHE A 489 -7.39 -26.37 -5.71
CA PHE A 489 -7.56 -24.92 -5.72
C PHE A 489 -6.37 -24.20 -6.40
N PHE A 490 -5.15 -24.67 -6.19
CA PHE A 490 -3.97 -24.21 -6.93
C PHE A 490 -4.15 -24.43 -8.44
N LEU A 491 -4.58 -25.61 -8.88
CA LEU A 491 -4.85 -25.90 -10.30
C LEU A 491 -5.93 -24.98 -10.87
N TYR A 492 -6.98 -24.70 -10.10
CA TYR A 492 -8.01 -23.73 -10.47
C TYR A 492 -7.41 -22.32 -10.68
N CYS A 493 -6.64 -21.82 -9.70
CA CYS A 493 -5.98 -20.51 -9.81
C CYS A 493 -4.97 -20.47 -10.96
N TYR A 494 -4.24 -21.55 -11.19
CA TYR A 494 -3.24 -21.67 -12.25
C TYR A 494 -3.90 -21.52 -13.62
N LEU A 495 -4.99 -22.24 -13.87
CA LEU A 495 -5.73 -22.15 -15.13
C LEU A 495 -6.39 -20.77 -15.30
N LEU A 496 -6.90 -20.20 -14.21
CA LEU A 496 -7.52 -18.87 -14.20
C LEU A 496 -6.52 -17.77 -14.58
N TYR A 497 -5.35 -17.74 -13.93
CA TYR A 497 -4.35 -16.70 -14.14
C TYR A 497 -3.49 -16.92 -15.37
N SER A 498 -3.45 -18.13 -15.92
CA SER A 498 -2.81 -18.41 -17.21
C SER A 498 -3.74 -18.21 -18.40
N GLN A 499 -4.99 -17.79 -18.19
CA GLN A 499 -5.87 -17.48 -19.31
C GLN A 499 -5.27 -16.28 -20.11
N PRO A 500 -5.18 -16.35 -21.46
CA PRO A 500 -4.39 -15.40 -22.25
C PRO A 500 -4.80 -13.92 -22.13
N TYR A 501 -6.06 -13.67 -21.81
CA TYR A 501 -6.64 -12.34 -21.67
C TYR A 501 -6.97 -11.99 -20.22
N PHE A 502 -6.54 -12.78 -19.24
CA PHE A 502 -6.77 -12.49 -17.83
C PHE A 502 -6.24 -11.09 -17.49
N TYR A 503 -4.99 -10.80 -17.83
CA TYR A 503 -4.31 -9.54 -17.47
C TYR A 503 -4.84 -8.30 -18.17
N THR A 504 -5.40 -8.44 -19.37
CA THR A 504 -6.11 -7.33 -19.99
C THR A 504 -7.44 -7.12 -19.28
N PHE A 505 -8.17 -8.20 -19.02
CA PHE A 505 -9.56 -8.09 -18.57
C PHE A 505 -9.74 -7.76 -17.09
N TYR A 506 -8.99 -8.38 -16.17
CA TYR A 506 -9.29 -8.19 -14.74
C TYR A 506 -9.09 -6.75 -14.28
N ALA A 507 -8.10 -6.05 -14.84
CA ALA A 507 -7.79 -4.69 -14.43
C ALA A 507 -8.52 -3.63 -15.24
N GLN A 508 -8.77 -3.86 -16.55
CA GLN A 508 -9.52 -2.92 -17.39
C GLN A 508 -11.02 -2.93 -17.05
N ASP A 509 -11.61 -4.11 -16.83
CA ASP A 509 -13.04 -4.24 -16.52
C ASP A 509 -13.29 -4.39 -15.01
N MET A 510 -12.86 -3.37 -14.27
CA MET A 510 -13.05 -3.28 -12.81
C MET A 510 -14.52 -3.48 -12.40
N GLY A 511 -15.46 -2.96 -13.18
CA GLY A 511 -16.90 -3.08 -12.90
C GLY A 511 -17.38 -4.53 -12.96
N ALA A 512 -16.88 -5.34 -13.90
CA ALA A 512 -17.18 -6.77 -13.94
C ALA A 512 -16.57 -7.53 -12.75
N GLN A 513 -15.34 -7.21 -12.35
CA GLN A 513 -14.70 -7.85 -11.19
C GLN A 513 -15.45 -7.54 -9.89
N LEU A 514 -15.84 -6.28 -9.71
CA LEU A 514 -16.63 -5.83 -8.56
C LEU A 514 -18.03 -6.46 -8.55
N ALA A 515 -18.71 -6.52 -9.70
CA ALA A 515 -20.03 -7.14 -9.80
C ALA A 515 -19.99 -8.63 -9.43
N TYR A 516 -19.00 -9.38 -9.94
CA TYR A 516 -18.82 -10.78 -9.56
C TYR A 516 -18.55 -10.93 -8.06
N PHE A 517 -17.67 -10.09 -7.50
CA PHE A 517 -17.33 -10.08 -6.08
C PHE A 517 -18.53 -9.88 -5.17
N LEU A 518 -19.37 -8.90 -5.50
CA LEU A 518 -20.57 -8.60 -4.74
C LEU A 518 -21.56 -9.78 -4.84
N LEU A 519 -21.81 -10.32 -6.03
CA LEU A 519 -22.70 -11.48 -6.22
C LEU A 519 -22.21 -12.73 -5.48
N ILE A 520 -20.94 -13.10 -5.61
CA ILE A 520 -20.40 -14.30 -4.97
C ILE A 520 -20.35 -14.13 -3.45
N THR A 521 -20.08 -12.94 -2.93
CA THR A 521 -20.11 -12.64 -1.50
C THR A 521 -21.53 -12.77 -0.94
N GLY A 522 -22.51 -12.18 -1.62
CA GLY A 522 -23.92 -12.30 -1.24
C GLY A 522 -24.42 -13.75 -1.26
N ALA A 523 -24.09 -14.48 -2.33
CA ALA A 523 -24.41 -15.91 -2.46
C ALA A 523 -23.73 -16.76 -1.38
N PHE A 524 -22.48 -16.45 -1.03
CA PHE A 524 -21.73 -17.13 0.03
C PHE A 524 -22.38 -16.89 1.40
N ILE A 525 -22.68 -15.65 1.75
CA ILE A 525 -23.37 -15.31 3.02
C ILE A 525 -24.72 -16.03 3.09
N PHE A 526 -25.50 -16.01 2.02
CA PHE A 526 -26.78 -16.69 1.94
C PHE A 526 -26.63 -18.20 2.15
N ALA A 527 -25.76 -18.86 1.38
CA ALA A 527 -25.52 -20.30 1.48
C ALA A 527 -25.07 -20.74 2.89
N PHE A 528 -24.38 -19.86 3.63
CA PHE A 528 -23.97 -20.13 5.00
C PHE A 528 -25.06 -19.93 6.04
N GLN A 529 -25.86 -18.88 5.90
CA GLN A 529 -26.72 -18.39 6.99
C GLN A 529 -28.21 -18.67 6.77
N TYR A 530 -28.67 -19.03 5.56
CA TYR A 530 -30.10 -19.14 5.24
C TYR A 530 -30.88 -20.13 6.13
N LYS A 531 -30.21 -21.14 6.69
CA LYS A 531 -30.86 -22.10 7.61
C LYS A 531 -31.13 -21.50 8.98
N LYS A 532 -30.24 -20.65 9.49
CA LYS A 532 -30.28 -20.11 10.86
C LYS A 532 -30.85 -18.69 10.91
N HIS A 533 -30.47 -17.84 9.97
CA HIS A 533 -30.81 -16.42 9.90
C HIS A 533 -31.35 -16.07 8.51
N PHE A 534 -32.44 -16.74 8.11
CA PHE A 534 -32.99 -16.65 6.75
C PHE A 534 -33.25 -15.22 6.28
N ILE A 535 -33.96 -14.42 7.08
CA ILE A 535 -34.33 -13.04 6.72
C ILE A 535 -33.07 -12.19 6.56
N LEU A 536 -32.21 -12.13 7.58
CA LEU A 536 -30.97 -11.35 7.54
C LEU A 536 -30.09 -11.74 6.34
N SER A 537 -29.92 -13.05 6.08
CA SER A 537 -29.13 -13.51 4.95
C SER A 537 -29.75 -13.16 3.59
N SER A 538 -31.09 -13.10 3.50
CA SER A 538 -31.81 -12.70 2.29
C SER A 538 -31.66 -11.20 2.04
N VAL A 539 -31.79 -10.38 3.08
CA VAL A 539 -31.57 -8.92 3.01
C VAL A 539 -30.15 -8.60 2.59
N LEU A 540 -29.16 -9.24 3.21
CA LEU A 540 -27.75 -9.05 2.83
C LEU A 540 -27.52 -9.47 1.37
N PHE A 541 -28.05 -10.62 0.93
CA PHE A 541 -27.89 -11.04 -0.45
C PHE A 541 -28.56 -10.07 -1.44
N PHE A 542 -29.72 -9.51 -1.09
CA PHE A 542 -30.36 -8.46 -1.88
C PHE A 542 -29.52 -7.20 -2.00
N ILE A 543 -28.96 -6.71 -0.90
CA ILE A 543 -28.07 -5.54 -0.92
C ILE A 543 -26.87 -5.81 -1.83
N PHE A 544 -26.21 -6.96 -1.68
CA PHE A 544 -25.06 -7.33 -2.51
C PHE A 544 -25.43 -7.48 -3.99
N ALA A 545 -26.56 -8.10 -4.32
CA ALA A 545 -27.02 -8.27 -5.70
C ALA A 545 -27.39 -6.92 -6.35
N LEU A 546 -28.06 -6.03 -5.61
CA LEU A 546 -28.38 -4.69 -6.08
C LEU A 546 -27.10 -3.88 -6.35
N LEU A 547 -26.16 -3.87 -5.40
CA LEU A 547 -24.87 -3.20 -5.59
C LEU A 547 -24.08 -3.78 -6.78
N ALA A 548 -24.16 -5.10 -7.00
CA ALA A 548 -23.52 -5.73 -8.14
C ALA A 548 -24.08 -5.22 -9.47
N PHE A 549 -25.40 -5.14 -9.63
CA PHE A 549 -26.01 -4.68 -10.88
C PHE A 549 -25.91 -3.17 -11.08
N LEU A 550 -25.84 -2.39 -9.99
CA LEU A 550 -25.46 -0.98 -10.05
C LEU A 550 -23.96 -0.76 -10.32
N SER A 551 -23.14 -1.81 -10.27
CA SER A 551 -21.75 -1.79 -10.74
C SER A 551 -21.67 -2.23 -12.20
N LYS A 552 -22.13 -3.45 -12.50
CA LYS A 552 -22.21 -4.00 -13.85
C LYS A 552 -23.16 -5.22 -13.92
N GLU A 553 -23.97 -5.27 -14.96
CA GLU A 553 -25.00 -6.29 -15.20
C GLU A 553 -24.48 -7.60 -15.84
N THR A 554 -23.19 -7.70 -16.16
CA THR A 554 -22.56 -8.81 -16.91
C THR A 554 -22.93 -10.21 -16.43
N TYR A 555 -23.10 -10.41 -15.12
CA TYR A 555 -23.37 -11.73 -14.54
C TYR A 555 -24.85 -12.01 -14.24
N ALA A 556 -25.77 -11.13 -14.66
CA ALA A 556 -27.20 -11.21 -14.40
C ALA A 556 -27.81 -12.57 -14.80
N LEU A 557 -27.61 -12.98 -16.05
CA LEU A 557 -28.18 -14.21 -16.60
C LEU A 557 -27.60 -15.45 -15.92
N ALA A 558 -26.29 -15.49 -15.69
CA ALA A 558 -25.65 -16.58 -14.96
C ALA A 558 -26.17 -16.66 -13.52
N ALA A 559 -26.33 -15.53 -12.83
CA ALA A 559 -26.84 -15.46 -11.46
C ALA A 559 -28.30 -15.96 -11.36
N LEU A 560 -29.18 -15.53 -12.28
CA LEU A 560 -30.55 -16.03 -12.39
C LEU A 560 -30.59 -17.55 -12.63
N PHE A 561 -29.70 -18.04 -13.51
CA PHE A 561 -29.61 -19.46 -13.78
C PHE A 561 -29.18 -20.27 -12.54
N PHE A 562 -28.17 -19.82 -11.79
CA PHE A 562 -27.80 -20.46 -10.52
C PHE A 562 -28.91 -20.38 -9.46
N ALA A 563 -29.70 -19.31 -9.43
CA ALA A 563 -30.90 -19.26 -8.58
C ALA A 563 -31.98 -20.26 -9.03
N GLY A 564 -32.14 -20.49 -10.34
CA GLY A 564 -32.97 -21.57 -10.86
C GLY A 564 -32.49 -22.95 -10.44
N LEU A 565 -31.18 -23.21 -10.49
CA LEU A 565 -30.58 -24.45 -9.98
C LEU A 565 -30.82 -24.60 -8.47
N TRP A 566 -30.66 -23.53 -7.70
CA TRP A 566 -30.98 -23.51 -6.28
C TRP A 566 -32.44 -23.86 -6.01
N PHE A 567 -33.37 -23.29 -6.79
CA PHE A 567 -34.78 -23.59 -6.72
C PHE A 567 -35.05 -25.08 -6.97
N LEU A 568 -34.54 -25.62 -8.08
CA LEU A 568 -34.70 -27.03 -8.44
C LEU A 568 -34.16 -27.99 -7.38
N TRP A 569 -33.13 -27.59 -6.64
CA TRP A 569 -32.58 -28.40 -5.54
C TRP A 569 -33.42 -28.29 -4.26
N HIS A 570 -33.94 -27.12 -3.92
CA HIS A 570 -34.58 -26.85 -2.62
C HIS A 570 -36.11 -26.83 -2.63
N TYR A 571 -36.80 -26.79 -3.79
CA TYR A 571 -38.26 -26.59 -3.85
C TYR A 571 -39.04 -27.62 -3.04
N LYS A 572 -38.56 -28.87 -3.02
CA LYS A 572 -39.19 -29.95 -2.23
C LYS A 572 -39.06 -29.76 -0.72
N SER A 573 -38.04 -29.02 -0.27
CA SER A 573 -37.79 -28.76 1.16
C SER A 573 -38.53 -27.52 1.66
N SER A 574 -38.56 -26.45 0.87
CA SER A 574 -39.28 -25.21 1.19
C SER A 574 -39.36 -24.35 -0.07
N VAL A 575 -40.57 -24.13 -0.56
CA VAL A 575 -40.82 -23.30 -1.77
C VAL A 575 -40.32 -21.87 -1.56
N VAL A 576 -40.58 -21.27 -0.39
CA VAL A 576 -40.14 -19.91 -0.08
C VAL A 576 -38.62 -19.79 -0.13
N LYS A 577 -37.90 -20.66 0.59
CA LYS A 577 -36.42 -20.63 0.61
C LYS A 577 -35.80 -20.96 -0.75
N ALA A 578 -36.50 -21.75 -1.56
CA ALA A 578 -36.09 -22.13 -2.91
C ALA A 578 -36.25 -20.97 -3.91
N LEU A 579 -37.34 -20.22 -3.85
CA LEU A 579 -37.61 -19.09 -4.76
C LEU A 579 -36.84 -17.80 -4.39
N THR A 580 -36.48 -17.65 -3.11
CA THR A 580 -35.92 -16.40 -2.58
C THR A 580 -34.69 -15.88 -3.34
N PRO A 581 -33.65 -16.68 -3.64
CA PRO A 581 -32.53 -16.21 -4.48
C PRO A 581 -32.96 -15.68 -5.85
N GLY A 582 -33.95 -16.31 -6.49
CA GLY A 582 -34.45 -15.91 -7.80
C GLY A 582 -35.13 -14.54 -7.75
N PHE A 583 -36.01 -14.33 -6.78
CA PHE A 583 -36.67 -13.03 -6.57
C PHE A 583 -35.69 -11.94 -6.17
N ILE A 584 -34.68 -12.25 -5.36
CA ILE A 584 -33.64 -11.30 -4.99
C ILE A 584 -32.90 -10.81 -6.23
N ILE A 585 -32.42 -11.73 -7.07
CA ILE A 585 -31.62 -11.40 -8.24
C ILE A 585 -32.48 -10.66 -9.28
N ALA A 586 -33.67 -11.16 -9.58
CA ALA A 586 -34.59 -10.53 -10.53
C ALA A 586 -35.04 -9.14 -10.05
N GLY A 587 -35.41 -9.00 -8.78
CA GLY A 587 -35.81 -7.71 -8.19
C GLY A 587 -34.66 -6.70 -8.21
N SER A 588 -33.43 -7.15 -7.91
CA SER A 588 -32.25 -6.29 -7.97
C SER A 588 -31.96 -5.79 -9.39
N LEU A 589 -32.15 -6.64 -10.40
CA LEU A 589 -32.00 -6.26 -11.83
C LEU A 589 -33.04 -5.23 -12.24
N VAL A 590 -34.31 -5.44 -11.88
CA VAL A 590 -35.40 -4.51 -12.21
C VAL A 590 -35.12 -3.15 -11.58
N ILE A 591 -34.74 -3.11 -10.30
CA ILE A 591 -34.42 -1.85 -9.61
C ILE A 591 -33.22 -1.16 -10.28
N SER A 592 -32.16 -1.90 -10.59
CA SER A 592 -30.98 -1.36 -11.28
C SER A 592 -31.33 -0.80 -12.67
N TYR A 593 -32.19 -1.49 -13.42
CA TYR A 593 -32.69 -1.03 -14.72
C TYR A 593 -33.49 0.26 -14.58
N LEU A 594 -34.43 0.33 -13.62
CA LEU A 594 -35.23 1.53 -13.36
C LEU A 594 -34.34 2.73 -12.98
N ILE A 595 -33.33 2.53 -12.14
CA ILE A 595 -32.34 3.56 -11.81
C ILE A 595 -31.60 4.01 -13.09
N GLY A 596 -31.17 3.07 -13.93
CA GLY A 596 -30.53 3.38 -15.21
C GLY A 596 -31.39 4.21 -16.15
N VAL A 597 -32.69 3.93 -16.22
CA VAL A 597 -33.67 4.72 -17.00
C VAL A 597 -33.82 6.13 -16.42
N LEU A 598 -33.96 6.26 -15.10
CA LEU A 598 -34.10 7.54 -14.42
C LEU A 598 -32.89 8.46 -14.64
N VAL A 599 -31.69 7.86 -14.65
CA VAL A 599 -30.42 8.56 -14.87
C VAL A 599 -30.11 8.78 -16.37
N LYS A 600 -30.99 8.33 -17.28
CA LYS A 600 -30.79 8.39 -18.74
C LYS A 600 -29.45 7.78 -19.17
N SER A 601 -29.13 6.61 -18.62
CA SER A 601 -27.90 5.90 -18.93
C SER A 601 -27.79 5.59 -20.43
N GLY A 602 -26.70 6.04 -21.06
CA GLY A 602 -26.39 5.74 -22.47
C GLY A 602 -26.20 4.24 -22.77
N PHE A 603 -26.06 3.40 -21.73
CA PHE A 603 -26.01 1.93 -21.87
C PHE A 603 -27.39 1.28 -22.07
N ILE A 604 -28.48 2.06 -22.02
CA ILE A 604 -29.87 1.62 -22.27
C ILE A 604 -30.43 2.39 -23.49
N ASP A 605 -29.57 2.84 -24.39
CA ASP A 605 -30.01 3.54 -25.60
C ASP A 605 -30.53 2.55 -26.65
N THR A 606 -31.84 2.35 -26.67
CA THR A 606 -32.53 1.52 -27.68
C THR A 606 -32.57 2.16 -29.07
N ASN A 607 -32.15 3.44 -29.19
CA ASN A 607 -32.12 4.18 -30.45
C ASN A 607 -30.71 4.28 -31.06
N ALA A 608 -29.72 3.54 -30.54
CA ALA A 608 -28.37 3.55 -31.10
C ALA A 608 -28.35 3.05 -32.56
N ASP A 609 -27.78 3.86 -33.45
CA ASP A 609 -27.63 3.54 -34.88
C ASP A 609 -26.98 2.17 -35.10
N ALA A 610 -27.35 1.48 -36.18
CA ALA A 610 -26.87 0.12 -36.49
C ALA A 610 -25.33 0.02 -36.65
N SER A 611 -24.64 1.11 -36.93
CA SER A 611 -23.18 1.20 -37.01
C SER A 611 -22.50 1.50 -35.66
N SER A 612 -23.26 1.81 -34.61
CA SER A 612 -22.72 2.09 -33.28
C SER A 612 -22.11 0.83 -32.67
N ALA A 613 -21.02 1.01 -31.91
CA ALA A 613 -20.45 -0.05 -31.09
C ALA A 613 -21.48 -0.59 -30.08
N TYR A 614 -22.38 0.27 -29.59
CA TYR A 614 -23.39 -0.09 -28.59
C TYR A 614 -24.73 -0.56 -29.19
N HIS A 615 -24.78 -0.85 -30.50
CA HIS A 615 -25.96 -1.42 -31.13
C HIS A 615 -26.25 -2.83 -30.60
N ILE A 616 -27.46 -3.02 -30.06
CA ILE A 616 -27.94 -4.31 -29.55
C ILE A 616 -28.58 -5.10 -30.71
N SER A 617 -27.98 -6.24 -31.05
CA SER A 617 -28.53 -7.17 -32.04
C SER A 617 -29.24 -8.34 -31.37
N PHE A 618 -30.51 -8.55 -31.72
CA PHE A 618 -31.29 -9.74 -31.32
C PHE A 618 -31.29 -10.83 -32.40
N ASN A 619 -30.50 -10.69 -33.47
CA ASN A 619 -30.42 -11.70 -34.52
C ASN A 619 -29.71 -12.97 -33.98
N PRO A 620 -30.38 -14.13 -33.89
CA PRO A 620 -29.82 -15.32 -33.26
C PRO A 620 -28.52 -15.81 -33.91
N LEU A 621 -28.37 -15.64 -35.23
CA LEU A 621 -27.16 -16.08 -35.95
C LEU A 621 -25.96 -15.19 -35.64
N ILE A 622 -26.15 -13.87 -35.55
CA ILE A 622 -25.10 -12.91 -35.21
C ILE A 622 -24.65 -13.14 -33.77
N VAL A 623 -25.60 -13.22 -32.84
CA VAL A 623 -25.33 -13.47 -31.42
C VAL A 623 -24.62 -14.81 -31.23
N PHE A 624 -25.05 -15.87 -31.92
CA PHE A 624 -24.39 -17.18 -31.83
C PHE A 624 -22.96 -17.15 -32.39
N ARG A 625 -22.72 -16.42 -33.48
CA ARG A 625 -21.38 -16.25 -34.06
C ARG A 625 -20.45 -15.53 -33.09
N GLU A 626 -20.88 -14.42 -32.50
CA GLU A 626 -20.08 -13.67 -31.52
C GLU A 626 -19.85 -14.47 -30.25
N TRP A 627 -20.87 -15.17 -29.77
CA TRP A 627 -20.73 -16.10 -28.65
C TRP A 627 -19.67 -17.19 -28.94
N LEU A 628 -19.66 -17.74 -30.16
CA LEU A 628 -18.66 -18.73 -30.58
C LEU A 628 -17.25 -18.13 -30.69
N SER A 629 -17.13 -16.85 -31.09
CA SER A 629 -15.87 -16.11 -31.08
C SER A 629 -15.29 -16.05 -29.66
N TYR A 630 -16.09 -15.63 -28.66
CA TYR A 630 -15.65 -15.61 -27.26
C TYR A 630 -15.26 -17.00 -26.74
N ALA A 631 -16.00 -18.05 -27.15
CA ALA A 631 -15.65 -19.42 -26.78
C ALA A 631 -14.28 -19.86 -27.34
N ARG A 632 -13.99 -19.54 -28.60
CA ARG A 632 -12.69 -19.86 -29.26
C ARG A 632 -11.54 -19.03 -28.69
N GLU A 633 -11.81 -17.80 -28.30
CA GLU A 633 -10.82 -16.90 -27.70
C GLU A 633 -10.49 -17.33 -26.27
N GLY A 634 -11.51 -17.65 -25.47
CA GLY A 634 -11.39 -17.99 -24.06
C GLY A 634 -10.90 -19.42 -23.80
N LEU A 635 -11.22 -20.37 -24.69
CA LEU A 635 -10.93 -21.79 -24.51
C LEU A 635 -9.96 -22.33 -25.56
N ASN A 636 -9.43 -23.52 -25.28
CA ASN A 636 -8.59 -24.30 -26.20
C ASN A 636 -9.03 -25.77 -26.12
N LEU A 637 -8.51 -26.63 -27.00
CA LEU A 637 -8.92 -28.04 -27.06
C LEU A 637 -8.65 -28.80 -25.76
N ILE A 638 -7.54 -28.49 -25.06
CA ILE A 638 -7.21 -29.11 -23.77
C ILE A 638 -8.26 -28.77 -22.71
N HIS A 639 -8.76 -27.53 -22.66
CA HIS A 639 -9.84 -27.15 -21.75
C HIS A 639 -11.09 -28.02 -21.97
N VAL A 640 -11.51 -28.19 -23.24
CA VAL A 640 -12.66 -29.03 -23.59
C VAL A 640 -12.44 -30.48 -23.14
N LEU A 641 -11.25 -31.03 -23.37
CA LEU A 641 -10.88 -32.39 -22.94
C LEU A 641 -10.88 -32.53 -21.41
N ILE A 642 -10.28 -31.59 -20.68
CA ILE A 642 -10.27 -31.57 -19.21
C ILE A 642 -11.70 -31.62 -18.67
N PHE A 643 -12.60 -30.76 -19.18
CA PHE A 643 -13.97 -30.70 -18.66
C PHE A 643 -14.80 -31.92 -19.08
N ALA A 644 -14.56 -32.48 -20.27
CA ALA A 644 -15.16 -33.76 -20.68
C ALA A 644 -14.71 -34.91 -19.76
N LEU A 645 -13.44 -34.96 -19.39
CA LEU A 645 -12.90 -35.94 -18.45
C LEU A 645 -13.47 -35.76 -17.04
N ILE A 646 -13.59 -34.53 -16.54
CA ILE A 646 -14.24 -34.25 -15.25
C ILE A 646 -15.71 -34.66 -15.29
N ALA A 647 -16.43 -34.37 -16.38
CA ALA A 647 -17.82 -34.78 -16.55
C ALA A 647 -17.97 -36.31 -16.56
N TYR A 648 -17.07 -37.02 -17.26
CA TYR A 648 -17.03 -38.49 -17.25
C TYR A 648 -16.72 -39.04 -15.85
N LEU A 649 -15.73 -38.47 -15.15
CA LEU A 649 -15.40 -38.85 -13.77
C LEU A 649 -16.61 -38.64 -12.84
N LEU A 650 -17.31 -37.52 -12.96
CA LEU A 650 -18.56 -37.30 -12.22
C LEU A 650 -19.62 -38.34 -12.59
N TRP A 651 -19.83 -38.62 -13.88
CA TRP A 651 -20.81 -39.60 -14.34
C TRP A 651 -20.53 -41.00 -13.78
N SER A 652 -19.25 -41.39 -13.72
CA SER A 652 -18.79 -42.67 -13.18
C SER A 652 -19.13 -42.87 -11.69
N LEU A 653 -19.36 -41.79 -10.93
CA LEU A 653 -19.82 -41.86 -9.55
C LEU A 653 -21.29 -42.31 -9.52
N LYS A 654 -21.55 -43.59 -9.21
CA LYS A 654 -22.91 -44.18 -9.22
C LYS A 654 -23.77 -43.80 -8.01
N SER A 655 -23.18 -43.34 -6.89
CA SER A 655 -23.93 -43.01 -5.67
C SER A 655 -24.86 -41.80 -5.86
N LYS A 656 -26.08 -41.89 -5.31
CA LYS A 656 -27.05 -40.77 -5.25
C LYS A 656 -26.51 -39.56 -4.48
N GLU A 657 -25.51 -39.76 -3.62
CA GLU A 657 -24.85 -38.71 -2.83
C GLU A 657 -24.15 -37.66 -3.70
N PHE A 658 -23.73 -38.01 -4.92
CA PHE A 658 -23.06 -37.09 -5.85
C PHE A 658 -24.02 -36.39 -6.83
N LYS A 659 -25.34 -36.53 -6.64
CA LYS A 659 -26.34 -35.88 -7.51
C LYS A 659 -26.17 -34.36 -7.56
N LEU A 660 -25.89 -33.74 -6.42
CA LEU A 660 -25.62 -32.30 -6.34
C LEU A 660 -24.36 -31.93 -7.13
N ALA A 661 -23.29 -32.72 -7.03
CA ALA A 661 -22.05 -32.46 -7.76
C ALA A 661 -22.25 -32.53 -9.28
N LYS A 662 -22.94 -33.55 -9.78
CA LYS A 662 -23.28 -33.66 -11.21
C LYS A 662 -24.10 -32.45 -11.69
N PHE A 663 -25.09 -32.05 -10.90
CA PHE A 663 -25.96 -30.94 -11.21
C PHE A 663 -25.24 -29.59 -11.20
N LEU A 664 -24.41 -29.33 -10.19
CA LEU A 664 -23.59 -28.12 -10.11
C LEU A 664 -22.55 -28.06 -11.23
N ALA A 665 -21.95 -29.19 -11.62
CA ALA A 665 -20.97 -29.22 -12.72
C ALA A 665 -21.58 -28.81 -14.06
N ILE A 666 -22.77 -29.34 -14.40
CA ILE A 666 -23.54 -28.88 -15.57
C ILE A 666 -23.86 -27.39 -15.44
N GLY A 667 -24.23 -26.97 -14.22
CA GLY A 667 -24.52 -25.57 -13.92
C GLY A 667 -23.35 -24.62 -14.19
N LEU A 668 -22.13 -25.00 -13.82
CA LEU A 668 -20.92 -24.23 -14.04
C LEU A 668 -20.56 -24.10 -15.52
N VAL A 669 -20.76 -25.16 -16.32
CA VAL A 669 -20.55 -25.11 -17.78
C VAL A 669 -21.59 -24.21 -18.46
N LEU A 670 -22.86 -24.27 -18.06
CA LEU A 670 -23.88 -23.37 -18.63
C LEU A 670 -23.71 -21.93 -18.14
N GLY A 671 -23.19 -21.74 -16.93
CA GLY A 671 -22.89 -20.42 -16.36
C GLY A 671 -21.91 -19.61 -17.21
N ILE A 672 -20.87 -20.24 -17.77
CA ILE A 672 -19.96 -19.54 -18.70
C ILE A 672 -20.67 -19.16 -20.01
N CYS A 673 -21.47 -20.06 -20.58
CA CYS A 673 -22.24 -19.77 -21.79
C CYS A 673 -23.13 -18.53 -21.61
N LEU A 674 -23.78 -18.41 -20.44
CA LEU A 674 -24.64 -17.29 -20.10
C LEU A 674 -23.86 -16.01 -19.73
N SER A 675 -22.60 -16.13 -19.33
CA SER A 675 -21.75 -14.97 -18.99
C SER A 675 -21.23 -14.25 -20.23
N TRP A 676 -21.10 -14.93 -21.37
CA TRP A 676 -20.73 -14.30 -22.64
C TRP A 676 -21.90 -13.68 -23.39
N LEU A 677 -23.12 -14.15 -23.13
CA LEU A 677 -24.31 -13.75 -23.89
C LEU A 677 -24.57 -12.24 -23.87
N PRO A 678 -24.46 -11.51 -22.74
CA PRO A 678 -24.66 -10.06 -22.73
C PRO A 678 -23.74 -9.30 -23.69
N ASN A 679 -22.48 -9.72 -23.81
CA ASN A 679 -21.52 -9.08 -24.71
C ASN A 679 -21.69 -9.56 -26.16
N ALA A 680 -22.18 -10.77 -26.39
CA ALA A 680 -22.50 -11.28 -27.71
C ALA A 680 -23.71 -10.57 -28.37
N LEU A 681 -24.53 -9.86 -27.58
CA LEU A 681 -25.58 -8.97 -28.09
C LEU A 681 -25.03 -7.69 -28.73
N LEU A 682 -23.74 -7.37 -28.54
CA LEU A 682 -23.07 -6.16 -29.03
C LEU A 682 -22.00 -6.52 -30.08
N PRO A 683 -22.39 -6.94 -31.30
CA PRO A 683 -21.45 -7.47 -32.30
C PRO A 683 -20.41 -6.45 -32.77
N ASN A 684 -20.73 -5.16 -32.71
CA ASN A 684 -19.81 -4.08 -33.10
C ASN A 684 -18.85 -3.65 -31.97
N HIS A 685 -18.96 -4.26 -30.78
CA HIS A 685 -18.10 -4.00 -29.61
C HIS A 685 -17.37 -5.26 -29.14
N HIS A 686 -16.96 -6.10 -30.11
CA HIS A 686 -16.20 -7.31 -29.81
C HIS A 686 -14.84 -6.97 -29.20
N TYR A 687 -14.58 -7.49 -28.00
CA TYR A 687 -13.29 -7.34 -27.33
C TYR A 687 -12.86 -8.65 -26.70
N LYS A 688 -11.71 -9.19 -27.13
CA LYS A 688 -11.26 -10.54 -26.76
C LYS A 688 -11.12 -10.77 -25.25
N GLY A 689 -10.86 -9.71 -24.48
CA GLY A 689 -10.80 -9.79 -23.01
C GLY A 689 -12.11 -10.25 -22.37
N TYR A 690 -13.26 -9.95 -22.98
CA TYR A 690 -14.56 -10.43 -22.51
C TYR A 690 -14.70 -11.95 -22.52
N SER A 691 -13.83 -12.67 -23.24
CA SER A 691 -13.77 -14.14 -23.18
C SER A 691 -13.42 -14.67 -21.79
N PHE A 692 -12.81 -13.85 -20.92
CA PHE A 692 -12.57 -14.21 -19.51
C PHE A 692 -13.86 -14.22 -18.67
N ASN A 693 -14.94 -13.59 -19.12
CA ASN A 693 -16.22 -13.63 -18.39
C ASN A 693 -16.66 -15.08 -18.18
N GLY A 694 -16.95 -15.45 -16.93
CA GLY A 694 -17.32 -16.81 -16.56
C GLY A 694 -16.15 -17.79 -16.39
N ALA A 695 -14.89 -17.39 -16.61
CA ALA A 695 -13.71 -18.23 -16.34
C ALA A 695 -13.66 -18.67 -14.87
N TYR A 696 -14.04 -17.78 -13.95
CA TYR A 696 -14.19 -18.12 -12.52
C TYR A 696 -15.09 -19.32 -12.30
N MET A 697 -16.17 -19.46 -13.08
CA MET A 697 -17.17 -20.53 -12.93
C MET A 697 -16.70 -21.82 -13.61
N LEU A 698 -16.26 -21.73 -14.87
CA LEU A 698 -15.87 -22.92 -15.65
C LEU A 698 -14.68 -23.63 -15.01
N PHE A 699 -13.62 -22.90 -14.70
CA PHE A 699 -12.41 -23.49 -14.14
C PHE A 699 -12.63 -24.00 -12.71
N ALA A 700 -13.69 -23.55 -12.04
CA ALA A 700 -14.07 -24.04 -10.72
C ALA A 700 -14.43 -25.53 -10.71
N LEU A 701 -14.67 -26.15 -11.87
CA LEU A 701 -14.77 -27.61 -12.02
C LEU A 701 -13.54 -28.34 -11.48
N LEU A 702 -12.35 -27.73 -11.51
CA LEU A 702 -11.14 -28.30 -10.90
C LEU A 702 -11.26 -28.44 -9.38
N CYS A 703 -12.08 -27.62 -8.71
CA CYS A 703 -12.36 -27.77 -7.27
C CYS A 703 -13.17 -29.04 -6.94
N PHE A 704 -13.66 -29.78 -7.94
CA PHE A 704 -14.40 -31.04 -7.76
C PHE A 704 -13.46 -32.25 -7.68
N LEU A 705 -12.18 -32.10 -8.07
CA LEU A 705 -11.20 -33.18 -8.04
C LEU A 705 -11.15 -33.96 -6.71
N PRO A 706 -11.30 -33.34 -5.52
CA PRO A 706 -11.31 -34.05 -4.26
C PRO A 706 -12.40 -35.12 -4.10
N LEU A 707 -13.47 -35.08 -4.91
CA LEU A 707 -14.49 -36.11 -4.94
C LEU A 707 -13.97 -37.45 -5.52
N PHE A 708 -12.89 -37.41 -6.29
CA PHE A 708 -12.38 -38.56 -7.06
C PHE A 708 -11.22 -39.30 -6.38
N PHE A 709 -10.81 -38.87 -5.18
CA PHE A 709 -9.62 -39.40 -4.49
C PHE A 709 -9.67 -40.92 -4.22
N LYS A 710 -10.87 -41.52 -4.14
CA LYS A 710 -11.08 -42.95 -3.86
C LYS A 710 -11.64 -43.76 -5.05
N ILE A 711 -11.34 -43.35 -6.29
CA ILE A 711 -11.81 -44.08 -7.49
C ILE A 711 -10.86 -45.23 -7.88
N SER A 712 -11.37 -46.18 -8.67
CA SER A 712 -10.62 -47.24 -9.34
C SER A 712 -9.36 -46.74 -10.07
N ARG A 713 -8.44 -47.66 -10.37
CA ARG A 713 -7.19 -47.38 -11.10
C ARG A 713 -7.42 -46.57 -12.38
N THR A 714 -8.47 -46.87 -13.14
CA THR A 714 -8.86 -46.10 -14.33
C THR A 714 -9.21 -44.64 -14.01
N GLY A 715 -9.95 -44.37 -12.93
CA GLY A 715 -10.26 -43.00 -12.54
C GLY A 715 -9.06 -42.21 -12.03
N GLN A 716 -8.09 -42.88 -11.40
CA GLN A 716 -6.81 -42.25 -11.03
C GLN A 716 -6.02 -41.83 -12.28
N VAL A 717 -5.99 -42.67 -13.31
CA VAL A 717 -5.36 -42.32 -14.60
C VAL A 717 -6.05 -41.13 -15.25
N LEU A 718 -7.38 -41.13 -15.32
CA LEU A 718 -8.14 -40.00 -15.89
C LEU A 718 -7.94 -38.71 -15.09
N MET A 719 -7.84 -38.79 -13.76
CA MET A 719 -7.51 -37.66 -12.91
C MET A 719 -6.08 -37.15 -13.16
N GLY A 720 -5.12 -38.05 -13.37
CA GLY A 720 -3.76 -37.71 -13.80
C GLY A 720 -3.75 -36.98 -15.15
N LEU A 721 -4.57 -37.41 -16.12
CA LEU A 721 -4.73 -36.73 -17.41
C LEU A 721 -5.35 -35.33 -17.26
N VAL A 722 -6.32 -35.15 -16.36
CA VAL A 722 -6.87 -33.82 -16.04
C VAL A 722 -5.80 -32.90 -15.47
N ILE A 723 -5.00 -33.38 -14.52
CA ILE A 723 -3.91 -32.60 -13.89
C ILE A 723 -2.86 -32.24 -14.94
N ALA A 724 -2.39 -33.22 -15.72
CA ALA A 724 -1.40 -33.02 -16.77
C ALA A 724 -1.91 -32.04 -17.85
N GLY A 725 -3.15 -32.22 -18.31
CA GLY A 725 -3.79 -31.29 -19.23
C GLY A 725 -3.87 -29.88 -18.66
N THR A 726 -4.22 -29.72 -17.38
CA THR A 726 -4.30 -28.40 -16.73
C THR A 726 -2.94 -27.70 -16.74
N LEU A 727 -1.86 -28.42 -16.39
CA LEU A 727 -0.50 -27.88 -16.37
C LEU A 727 0.06 -27.62 -17.76
N LEU A 728 -0.34 -28.39 -18.77
CA LEU A 728 0.10 -28.23 -20.16
C LEU A 728 -0.76 -27.25 -20.97
N SER A 729 -1.95 -26.89 -20.49
CA SER A 729 -2.89 -26.00 -21.21
C SER A 729 -2.24 -24.70 -21.70
N PRO A 730 -1.40 -24.01 -20.89
CA PRO A 730 -0.72 -22.78 -21.34
C PRO A 730 0.14 -22.97 -22.59
N VAL A 731 0.73 -24.15 -22.81
CA VAL A 731 1.58 -24.41 -23.98
C VAL A 731 0.80 -24.23 -25.29
N LEU A 732 -0.48 -24.64 -25.31
CA LEU A 732 -1.34 -24.45 -26.49
C LEU A 732 -1.79 -23.00 -26.69
N ASN A 733 -1.59 -22.15 -25.69
CA ASN A 733 -1.89 -20.72 -25.79
C ASN A 733 -0.67 -19.89 -26.17
N LYS A 734 0.49 -20.50 -26.49
CA LYS A 734 1.74 -19.78 -26.81
C LYS A 734 1.53 -18.66 -27.82
N LYS A 735 0.87 -18.95 -28.95
CA LYS A 735 0.53 -17.94 -29.96
C LYS A 735 -0.35 -16.81 -29.42
N LYS A 736 -1.34 -17.14 -28.56
CA LYS A 736 -2.21 -16.13 -27.93
C LYS A 736 -1.43 -15.24 -26.95
N TYR A 737 -0.39 -15.75 -26.29
CA TYR A 737 0.48 -14.90 -25.46
C TYR A 737 1.37 -14.00 -26.32
N GLU A 738 1.91 -14.53 -27.42
CA GLU A 738 2.69 -13.75 -28.41
C GLU A 738 1.86 -12.61 -29.01
N ASP A 739 0.59 -12.87 -29.36
CA ASP A 739 -0.35 -11.87 -29.87
C ASP A 739 -0.69 -10.76 -28.83
N ASN A 740 -0.48 -11.02 -27.53
CA ASN A 740 -0.74 -10.08 -26.45
C ASN A 740 0.53 -9.37 -25.92
N THR A 741 1.67 -9.50 -26.63
CA THR A 741 2.93 -8.84 -26.26
C THR A 741 2.83 -7.31 -26.22
N TRP A 742 1.86 -6.72 -26.90
CA TRP A 742 1.55 -5.28 -26.81
C TRP A 742 1.30 -4.82 -25.37
N VAL A 743 0.73 -5.68 -24.51
CA VAL A 743 0.50 -5.37 -23.09
C VAL A 743 1.81 -5.14 -22.34
N LEU A 744 2.85 -5.90 -22.68
CA LEU A 744 4.17 -5.80 -22.06
C LEU A 744 4.91 -4.55 -22.56
N ILE A 745 4.82 -4.29 -23.86
CA ILE A 745 5.38 -3.07 -24.46
C ILE A 745 4.72 -1.85 -23.81
N GLN A 746 3.39 -1.83 -23.70
CA GLN A 746 2.68 -0.73 -23.06
C GLN A 746 2.98 -0.63 -21.56
N GLU A 747 3.08 -1.74 -20.83
CA GLU A 747 3.51 -1.72 -19.43
C GLU A 747 4.87 -1.04 -19.27
N GLU A 748 5.86 -1.42 -20.09
CA GLU A 748 7.18 -0.81 -20.06
C GLU A 748 7.14 0.68 -20.39
N THR A 749 6.44 1.05 -21.48
CA THR A 749 6.25 2.45 -21.87
C THR A 749 5.62 3.27 -20.74
N GLN A 750 4.54 2.79 -20.14
CA GLN A 750 3.88 3.51 -19.05
C GLN A 750 4.75 3.55 -17.79
N ARG A 751 5.50 2.50 -17.48
CA ARG A 751 6.42 2.49 -16.33
C ARG A 751 7.46 3.60 -16.46
N ASN A 752 8.09 3.69 -17.62
CA ASN A 752 9.11 4.69 -17.91
C ASN A 752 8.52 6.10 -17.88
N LEU A 753 7.35 6.29 -18.50
CA LEU A 753 6.63 7.56 -18.52
C LEU A 753 6.28 8.03 -17.11
N LEU A 754 5.67 7.16 -16.29
CA LEU A 754 5.26 7.52 -14.93
C LEU A 754 6.46 7.79 -14.02
N ALA A 755 7.60 7.13 -14.24
CA ALA A 755 8.84 7.41 -13.51
C ALA A 755 9.43 8.78 -13.92
N GLY A 756 9.42 9.09 -15.22
CA GLY A 756 9.82 10.40 -15.73
C GLY A 756 8.92 11.50 -15.18
N LEU A 757 7.60 11.34 -15.26
CA LEU A 757 6.63 12.30 -14.72
C LEU A 757 6.76 12.49 -13.20
N ASN A 758 6.99 11.41 -12.45
CA ASN A 758 7.24 11.53 -11.00
C ASN A 758 8.47 12.39 -10.70
N THR A 759 9.50 12.29 -11.55
CA THR A 759 10.75 13.05 -11.41
C THR A 759 10.55 14.51 -11.81
N THR A 760 9.96 14.76 -12.98
CA THR A 760 9.81 16.11 -13.54
C THR A 760 8.71 16.92 -12.87
N ILE A 761 7.57 16.32 -12.55
CA ILE A 761 6.51 17.00 -11.79
C ILE A 761 6.99 17.25 -10.37
N GLY A 762 7.63 16.26 -9.73
CA GLY A 762 8.18 16.41 -8.39
C GLY A 762 9.27 17.48 -8.27
N SER A 763 9.96 17.82 -9.36
CA SER A 763 10.97 18.88 -9.40
C SER A 763 10.42 20.28 -9.64
N LEU A 764 9.12 20.42 -9.98
CA LEU A 764 8.50 21.74 -10.17
C LEU A 764 8.47 22.52 -8.84
N PRO A 765 9.02 23.74 -8.79
CA PRO A 765 8.93 24.57 -7.59
C PRO A 765 7.49 24.97 -7.29
N GLU A 766 7.15 25.14 -6.01
CA GLU A 766 5.84 25.66 -5.63
C GLU A 766 5.68 27.11 -6.11
N THR A 767 4.52 27.43 -6.69
CA THR A 767 4.24 28.77 -7.22
C THR A 767 2.75 29.08 -7.20
N LYS A 768 2.39 30.35 -7.09
CA LYS A 768 0.99 30.81 -7.24
C LYS A 768 0.56 30.87 -8.71
N THR A 769 1.50 31.11 -9.63
CA THR A 769 1.25 31.16 -11.07
C THR A 769 1.81 29.90 -11.72
N PRO A 770 0.97 29.03 -12.30
CA PRO A 770 1.44 27.78 -12.88
C PRO A 770 2.46 28.00 -14.00
N TYR A 771 3.49 27.17 -14.03
CA TYR A 771 4.49 27.15 -15.10
C TYR A 771 3.90 26.54 -16.38
N LYS A 772 4.26 27.11 -17.54
CA LYS A 772 3.93 26.49 -18.82
C LYS A 772 4.94 25.41 -19.19
N VAL A 773 4.50 24.17 -19.24
CA VAL A 773 5.33 23.01 -19.53
C VAL A 773 4.97 22.46 -20.91
N LEU A 774 5.96 22.39 -21.80
CA LEU A 774 5.82 21.73 -23.11
C LEU A 774 6.19 20.26 -22.99
N ILE A 775 5.28 19.37 -23.35
CA ILE A 775 5.50 17.92 -23.37
C ILE A 775 5.61 17.43 -24.81
N LYS A 776 6.73 16.78 -25.14
CA LYS A 776 7.03 16.22 -26.46
C LYS A 776 7.24 14.71 -26.41
N GLY A 777 7.07 14.06 -27.55
CA GLY A 777 7.43 12.65 -27.74
C GLY A 777 6.40 11.66 -27.19
N ILE A 778 5.15 12.09 -27.00
CA ILE A 778 4.04 11.19 -26.68
C ILE A 778 3.55 10.59 -28.01
N SER A 779 4.15 9.50 -28.45
CA SER A 779 3.82 8.81 -29.71
C SER A 779 2.95 7.56 -29.52
N PHE A 780 2.80 7.10 -28.28
CA PHE A 780 2.07 5.89 -27.90
C PHE A 780 0.61 6.19 -27.50
N PRO A 781 -0.32 5.23 -27.68
CA PRO A 781 -1.76 5.49 -27.62
C PRO A 781 -2.33 5.69 -26.21
N PHE A 782 -1.63 5.24 -25.17
CA PHE A 782 -2.12 5.30 -23.79
C PHE A 782 -1.22 6.21 -22.96
N HIS A 783 -1.80 7.18 -22.27
CA HIS A 783 -1.05 8.10 -21.43
C HIS A 783 -1.98 8.79 -20.41
N PRO A 784 -1.47 9.21 -19.23
CA PRO A 784 -2.28 9.88 -18.22
C PRO A 784 -2.87 11.21 -18.71
N PHE A 785 -2.27 11.87 -19.72
CA PHE A 785 -2.80 13.12 -20.27
C PHE A 785 -4.19 12.98 -20.91
N ALA A 786 -4.61 11.75 -21.28
CA ALA A 786 -5.97 11.50 -21.77
C ALA A 786 -7.02 11.63 -20.65
N PHE A 787 -6.57 11.54 -19.40
CA PHE A 787 -7.34 11.75 -18.17
C PHE A 787 -6.62 12.79 -17.29
N PRO A 788 -6.62 14.08 -17.68
CA PRO A 788 -5.80 15.13 -17.06
C PRO A 788 -5.87 15.18 -15.53
N GLU A 789 -7.03 14.91 -14.95
CA GLU A 789 -7.25 14.88 -13.51
C GLU A 789 -6.38 13.82 -12.80
N ALA A 790 -6.00 12.74 -13.49
CA ALA A 790 -5.11 11.71 -12.95
C ALA A 790 -3.70 12.25 -12.65
N LEU A 791 -3.27 13.35 -13.29
CA LEU A 791 -1.97 13.98 -12.99
C LEU A 791 -1.94 14.55 -11.57
N ARG A 792 -3.09 14.86 -10.96
CA ARG A 792 -3.18 15.38 -9.59
C ARG A 792 -2.82 14.35 -8.52
N VAL A 793 -2.60 13.09 -8.90
CA VAL A 793 -1.90 12.10 -8.06
C VAL A 793 -0.50 12.59 -7.68
N TYR A 794 0.14 13.39 -8.53
CA TYR A 794 1.39 14.06 -8.23
C TYR A 794 1.10 15.40 -7.55
N SER A 795 1.55 15.57 -6.31
CA SER A 795 1.26 16.76 -5.49
C SER A 795 1.70 18.08 -6.14
N HIS A 796 2.78 18.06 -6.93
CA HIS A 796 3.31 19.26 -7.60
C HIS A 796 2.69 19.51 -8.98
N ALA A 797 1.76 18.66 -9.46
CA ALA A 797 1.18 18.81 -10.78
C ALA A 797 0.40 20.13 -10.95
N VAL A 798 -0.19 20.63 -9.86
CA VAL A 798 -0.96 21.87 -9.85
C VAL A 798 -0.13 23.13 -10.13
N TYR A 799 1.19 23.04 -9.99
CA TYR A 799 2.12 24.13 -10.27
C TYR A 799 2.49 24.21 -11.76
N GLY A 800 1.96 23.33 -12.60
CA GLY A 800 2.16 23.33 -14.05
C GLY A 800 0.85 23.38 -14.83
N THR A 801 0.94 23.93 -16.03
CA THR A 801 -0.01 23.69 -17.13
C THR A 801 0.74 22.99 -18.25
N TYR A 802 0.20 21.88 -18.74
CA TYR A 802 0.90 20.93 -19.60
C TYR A 802 0.35 20.99 -21.01
N ASP A 803 1.13 21.58 -21.93
CA ASP A 803 0.80 21.57 -23.34
C ASP A 803 1.44 20.33 -23.98
N VAL A 804 0.61 19.36 -24.33
CA VAL A 804 1.02 18.05 -24.85
C VAL A 804 0.98 18.09 -26.37
N MET A 805 2.15 17.97 -26.98
CA MET A 805 2.31 17.99 -28.42
C MET A 805 1.95 16.63 -29.03
N LEU A 806 0.93 16.61 -29.88
CA LEU A 806 0.48 15.41 -30.59
C LEU A 806 0.23 15.71 -32.07
N ASP A 807 0.64 14.80 -32.94
CA ASP A 807 0.32 14.82 -34.36
C ASP A 807 -0.81 13.80 -34.64
N ASN A 808 -2.05 14.24 -34.44
CA ASN A 808 -3.24 13.45 -34.66
C ASN A 808 -4.37 14.32 -35.27
N PRO A 809 -4.66 14.18 -36.57
CA PRO A 809 -5.64 15.02 -37.27
C PRO A 809 -7.09 14.85 -36.79
N SER A 810 -7.39 13.80 -36.02
CA SER A 810 -8.73 13.55 -35.45
C SER A 810 -8.98 14.23 -34.10
N MET A 811 -7.97 14.87 -33.51
CA MET A 811 -8.06 15.47 -32.17
C MET A 811 -8.42 16.95 -32.24
N THR A 812 -9.22 17.42 -31.26
CA THR A 812 -9.47 18.85 -31.08
C THR A 812 -8.29 19.50 -30.38
N TYR A 813 -7.57 20.36 -31.11
CA TYR A 813 -6.43 21.11 -30.59
C TYR A 813 -6.84 22.38 -29.84
N ASN A 814 -5.93 22.88 -29.01
CA ASN A 814 -6.03 24.18 -28.33
C ASN A 814 -7.25 24.33 -27.39
N THR A 815 -7.84 23.20 -26.95
CA THR A 815 -8.87 23.17 -25.92
C THR A 815 -8.27 22.64 -24.62
N LYS A 816 -8.28 23.47 -23.57
CA LYS A 816 -7.78 23.10 -22.25
C LYS A 816 -8.76 22.17 -21.53
N LYS A 817 -8.27 21.03 -21.03
CA LYS A 817 -8.95 20.09 -20.15
C LYS A 817 -8.16 19.96 -18.84
N ASP A 818 -8.72 20.49 -17.75
CA ASP A 818 -8.04 20.60 -16.45
C ASP A 818 -6.61 21.20 -16.56
N LEU A 819 -5.56 20.43 -16.24
CA LEU A 819 -4.17 20.87 -16.30
C LEU A 819 -3.54 20.75 -17.70
N VAL A 820 -4.22 20.13 -18.67
CA VAL A 820 -3.64 19.71 -19.95
C VAL A 820 -4.28 20.44 -21.14
N THR A 821 -3.47 20.84 -22.11
CA THR A 821 -3.92 21.30 -23.43
C THR A 821 -3.23 20.45 -24.50
N PHE A 822 -3.98 19.90 -25.45
CA PHE A 822 -3.36 19.25 -26.61
C PHE A 822 -3.08 20.28 -27.70
N ILE A 823 -1.84 20.31 -28.19
CA ILE A 823 -1.39 21.28 -29.19
C ILE A 823 -0.81 20.59 -30.41
N HIS A 824 -0.98 21.24 -31.57
CA HIS A 824 -0.35 20.79 -32.81
C HIS A 824 1.13 21.20 -32.82
N PRO A 825 2.05 20.42 -33.42
CA PRO A 825 3.48 20.77 -33.48
C PRO A 825 3.77 22.18 -33.99
N ASN A 826 3.01 22.66 -34.98
CA ASN A 826 3.15 24.01 -35.52
C ASN A 826 2.80 25.14 -34.52
N ASP A 827 2.01 24.85 -33.50
CA ASP A 827 1.60 25.84 -32.49
C ASP A 827 2.63 25.98 -31.36
N SER A 828 3.56 25.02 -31.20
CA SER A 828 4.55 25.04 -30.12
C SER A 828 5.52 26.22 -30.23
N ALA A 829 5.71 26.81 -31.41
CA ALA A 829 6.57 27.99 -31.59
C ALA A 829 5.91 29.31 -31.16
N ARG A 830 4.58 29.32 -30.97
CA ARG A 830 3.81 30.54 -30.70
C ARG A 830 3.72 30.91 -29.22
N VAL A 831 4.06 29.96 -28.34
CA VAL A 831 3.94 30.12 -26.88
C VAL A 831 5.32 30.06 -26.24
N GLN A 832 5.58 30.96 -25.30
CA GLN A 832 6.79 30.91 -24.48
C GLN A 832 6.59 29.93 -23.32
N TYR A 833 7.35 28.83 -23.33
CA TYR A 833 7.32 27.80 -22.28
C TYR A 833 8.38 28.00 -21.23
N ASP A 834 8.12 27.56 -20.01
CA ASP A 834 9.03 27.62 -18.87
C ASP A 834 9.88 26.37 -18.75
N TYR A 835 9.28 25.22 -19.03
CA TYR A 835 9.93 23.91 -19.02
C TYR A 835 9.61 23.17 -20.31
N GLU A 836 10.54 22.33 -20.76
CA GLU A 836 10.36 21.40 -21.87
C GLU A 836 10.76 20.00 -21.43
N TRP A 837 9.81 19.06 -21.50
CA TRP A 837 10.01 17.65 -21.20
C TRP A 837 9.83 16.84 -22.48
N THR A 838 10.83 16.04 -22.81
CA THR A 838 10.81 15.20 -24.01
C THR A 838 10.90 13.74 -23.61
N PHE A 839 9.93 12.96 -24.05
CA PHE A 839 9.87 11.51 -23.83
C PHE A 839 10.25 10.76 -25.11
N GLY A 840 10.80 9.56 -24.97
CA GLY A 840 11.02 8.63 -26.07
C GLY A 840 9.78 7.80 -26.37
N ASP A 841 9.81 7.06 -27.48
CA ASP A 841 8.73 6.14 -27.88
C ASP A 841 8.51 5.00 -26.86
N ASP A 842 9.56 4.67 -26.10
CA ASP A 842 9.53 3.72 -24.98
C ASP A 842 9.11 4.37 -23.64
N GLY A 843 8.63 5.61 -23.67
CA GLY A 843 8.22 6.39 -22.50
C GLY A 843 9.35 6.90 -21.62
N SER A 844 10.63 6.65 -21.96
CA SER A 844 11.76 7.15 -21.17
C SER A 844 11.87 8.68 -21.23
N LEU A 845 12.27 9.31 -20.13
CA LEU A 845 12.53 10.76 -20.11
C LEU A 845 13.88 11.03 -20.77
N LEU A 846 13.87 11.62 -21.97
CA LEU A 846 15.07 11.93 -22.76
C LEU A 846 15.65 13.29 -22.40
N ALA A 847 14.80 14.26 -22.06
CA ALA A 847 15.23 15.60 -21.67
C ALA A 847 14.26 16.26 -20.70
N ASP A 848 14.80 16.94 -19.69
CA ASP A 848 14.11 17.85 -18.78
C ASP A 848 14.83 19.20 -18.80
N LYS A 849 14.34 20.15 -19.58
CA LYS A 849 14.96 21.47 -19.76
C LYS A 849 14.20 22.53 -18.99
N ASN A 850 14.92 23.27 -18.14
CA ASN A 850 14.44 24.51 -17.55
C ASN A 850 14.73 25.69 -18.50
N LEU A 851 13.76 26.00 -19.37
CA LEU A 851 13.90 27.06 -20.38
C LEU A 851 13.98 28.45 -19.75
N MET A 852 13.40 28.66 -18.57
CA MET A 852 13.59 29.90 -17.82
C MET A 852 15.05 30.10 -17.42
N ALA A 853 15.69 29.06 -16.88
CA ALA A 853 17.11 29.11 -16.57
C ALA A 853 17.94 29.33 -17.83
N THR A 854 17.66 28.63 -18.93
CA THR A 854 18.35 28.84 -20.21
C THR A 854 18.22 30.28 -20.72
N ARG A 855 17.02 30.88 -20.63
CA ARG A 855 16.79 32.29 -21.01
C ARG A 855 17.53 33.26 -20.10
N ALA A 856 17.49 33.04 -18.79
CA ALA A 856 18.24 33.85 -17.83
C ALA A 856 19.73 33.80 -18.15
N LEU A 857 20.29 32.61 -18.39
CA LEU A 857 21.69 32.43 -18.77
C LEU A 857 22.08 33.13 -20.06
N LYS A 858 21.21 33.12 -21.07
CA LYS A 858 21.44 33.85 -22.33
C LYS A 858 21.47 35.37 -22.12
N ASN A 859 20.62 35.90 -21.24
CA ASN A 859 20.67 37.32 -20.89
C ASN A 859 21.95 37.68 -20.10
N PHE A 860 22.51 36.72 -19.35
CA PHE A 860 23.76 36.92 -18.60
C PHE A 860 25.03 36.69 -19.41
N SER A 861 25.02 35.94 -20.52
CA SER A 861 26.20 35.85 -21.40
C SER A 861 26.58 37.20 -22.03
N ASP A 862 25.62 38.11 -22.12
CA ASP A 862 25.82 39.48 -22.61
C ASP A 862 26.28 40.47 -21.50
N SER A 863 26.47 39.99 -20.26
CA SER A 863 26.95 40.81 -19.13
C SER A 863 28.47 40.90 -19.04
N THR A 864 29.00 42.07 -18.63
CA THR A 864 30.46 42.28 -18.52
C THR A 864 31.02 41.60 -17.26
N THR A 865 31.91 40.63 -17.44
CA THR A 865 32.66 40.00 -16.34
C THR A 865 33.52 41.04 -15.61
N ARG A 866 33.35 41.17 -14.29
CA ARG A 866 34.08 42.15 -13.46
C ARG A 866 35.17 41.52 -12.60
N PHE A 867 35.03 40.22 -12.31
CA PHE A 867 36.00 39.41 -11.60
C PHE A 867 36.03 38.00 -12.17
N LYS A 868 37.21 37.43 -12.34
CA LYS A 868 37.40 36.04 -12.77
C LYS A 868 38.62 35.46 -12.08
N VAL A 869 38.44 34.29 -11.48
CA VAL A 869 39.51 33.48 -10.92
C VAL A 869 39.41 32.08 -11.51
N THR A 870 40.50 31.58 -12.08
CA THR A 870 40.60 30.21 -12.56
C THR A 870 41.37 29.35 -11.55
N ALA A 871 41.29 28.02 -11.69
CA ALA A 871 42.05 27.09 -10.86
C ALA A 871 43.57 27.39 -10.87
N LYS A 872 44.09 27.92 -11.99
CA LYS A 872 45.51 28.32 -12.14
C LYS A 872 45.88 29.56 -11.32
N ASP A 873 44.91 30.44 -11.09
CA ASP A 873 45.13 31.73 -10.43
C ASP A 873 44.84 31.70 -8.92
N LEU A 874 44.34 30.57 -8.41
CA LEU A 874 43.83 30.43 -7.04
C LEU A 874 44.79 30.94 -5.97
N THR A 875 46.10 30.65 -6.11
CA THR A 875 47.14 31.02 -5.14
C THR A 875 47.27 32.53 -4.94
N SER A 876 46.88 33.33 -5.93
CA SER A 876 46.91 34.80 -5.85
C SER A 876 45.76 35.38 -5.01
N TYR A 877 44.81 34.54 -4.59
CA TYR A 877 43.57 34.96 -3.90
C TYR A 877 43.42 34.35 -2.50
N ASN A 878 44.52 33.95 -1.85
CA ASN A 878 44.55 33.33 -0.52
C ASN A 878 43.48 32.22 -0.36
N PRO A 879 43.60 31.12 -1.11
CA PRO A 879 42.58 30.08 -1.16
C PRO A 879 42.63 29.21 0.10
N GLU A 880 41.48 28.98 0.73
CA GLU A 880 41.32 28.01 1.82
C GLU A 880 40.41 26.86 1.35
N GLY A 881 40.68 25.63 1.79
CA GLY A 881 39.85 24.47 1.44
C GLY A 881 39.96 23.99 -0.02
N PHE A 882 41.00 24.44 -0.73
CA PHE A 882 41.37 23.95 -2.06
C PHE A 882 42.63 23.08 -1.97
N TYR A 883 42.64 21.98 -2.71
CA TYR A 883 43.82 21.15 -2.92
C TYR A 883 44.67 21.66 -4.09
N PRO A 884 45.96 21.27 -4.16
CA PRO A 884 46.85 21.64 -5.26
C PRO A 884 46.25 21.35 -6.64
N LEU A 885 46.63 22.15 -7.63
CA LEU A 885 46.17 22.03 -9.01
C LEU A 885 46.59 20.68 -9.61
N GLU A 886 45.61 19.95 -10.15
CA GLU A 886 45.81 18.69 -10.87
C GLU A 886 45.28 18.86 -12.30
N GLY A 887 46.16 19.19 -13.25
CA GLY A 887 45.77 19.54 -14.62
C GLY A 887 45.15 20.94 -14.69
N ASP A 888 43.95 21.07 -15.27
CA ASP A 888 43.20 22.33 -15.37
C ASP A 888 42.17 22.52 -14.24
N ILE A 889 42.19 21.67 -13.20
CA ILE A 889 41.22 21.65 -12.09
C ILE A 889 41.91 21.62 -10.72
N SER A 890 41.27 22.22 -9.72
CA SER A 890 41.66 22.09 -8.30
C SER A 890 40.50 21.50 -7.51
N TRP A 891 40.76 20.51 -6.64
CA TRP A 891 39.69 19.93 -5.83
C TRP A 891 39.33 20.79 -4.62
N THR A 892 38.05 20.84 -4.29
CA THR A 892 37.56 21.45 -3.04
C THR A 892 37.38 20.39 -1.95
N ASN A 893 37.56 20.77 -0.69
CA ASN A 893 37.28 19.91 0.48
C ASN A 893 35.86 20.07 1.05
N GLY A 894 34.98 20.75 0.32
CA GLY A 894 33.60 21.04 0.75
C GLY A 894 33.43 22.25 1.68
N ASN A 895 34.52 22.89 2.08
CA ASN A 895 34.50 24.10 2.91
C ASN A 895 35.61 25.06 2.48
N ALA A 896 35.40 25.72 1.34
CA ALA A 896 36.43 26.48 0.64
C ALA A 896 36.15 27.99 0.61
N SER A 897 37.19 28.82 0.50
CA SER A 897 37.01 30.27 0.39
C SER A 897 38.12 30.98 -0.41
N LEU A 898 37.77 32.12 -1.01
CA LEU A 898 38.63 32.93 -1.89
C LEU A 898 38.54 34.41 -1.52
N SER A 899 39.68 35.08 -1.38
CA SER A 899 39.73 36.53 -1.13
C SER A 899 39.54 37.29 -2.44
N VAL A 900 38.59 38.22 -2.50
CA VAL A 900 38.25 39.00 -3.71
C VAL A 900 38.65 40.46 -3.57
N ASN A 901 38.36 41.08 -2.42
CA ASN A 901 38.68 42.47 -2.09
C ASN A 901 38.33 43.50 -3.19
N GLN A 902 37.18 43.35 -3.87
CA GLN A 902 36.77 44.21 -4.98
C GLN A 902 35.41 44.85 -4.74
N THR A 903 35.24 46.10 -5.17
CA THR A 903 33.99 46.85 -5.07
C THR A 903 33.16 46.69 -6.33
N PHE A 904 31.88 46.33 -6.17
CA PHE A 904 30.94 46.15 -7.27
C PHE A 904 29.81 47.18 -7.16
N SER A 905 29.62 47.98 -8.21
CA SER A 905 28.52 48.95 -8.31
C SER A 905 27.37 48.37 -9.14
N ALA A 906 26.51 47.58 -8.49
CA ALA A 906 25.35 46.93 -9.09
C ALA A 906 24.28 46.61 -8.02
N ASP A 907 23.02 46.50 -8.43
CA ASP A 907 21.92 46.08 -7.54
C ASP A 907 21.83 44.55 -7.42
N THR A 908 22.40 43.83 -8.40
CA THR A 908 22.46 42.37 -8.46
C THR A 908 23.85 41.94 -8.93
N LEU A 909 24.36 40.84 -8.37
CA LEU A 909 25.54 40.17 -8.86
C LEU A 909 25.22 38.74 -9.24
N LEU A 910 25.77 38.30 -10.37
CA LEU A 910 25.80 36.91 -10.77
C LEU A 910 27.17 36.33 -10.46
N VAL A 911 27.22 35.32 -9.61
CA VAL A 911 28.41 34.48 -9.44
C VAL A 911 28.21 33.22 -10.26
N ALA A 912 29.05 33.01 -11.27
CA ALA A 912 29.06 31.80 -12.10
C ALA A 912 30.28 30.95 -11.70
N MET A 913 30.04 29.74 -11.22
CA MET A 913 31.06 28.79 -10.83
C MET A 913 31.08 27.60 -11.81
N ASN A 914 32.17 27.47 -12.53
CA ASN A 914 32.44 26.37 -13.43
C ASN A 914 33.16 25.25 -12.69
N THR A 915 32.65 24.03 -12.83
CA THR A 915 33.13 22.83 -12.13
C THR A 915 33.25 21.69 -13.13
N TYR A 916 33.86 20.58 -12.74
CA TYR A 916 33.77 19.34 -13.50
C TYR A 916 33.24 18.27 -12.55
N LEU A 917 32.01 17.80 -12.73
CA LEU A 917 31.40 16.84 -11.81
C LEU A 917 31.49 15.40 -12.34
N PRO A 918 32.51 14.61 -11.96
CA PRO A 918 32.51 13.18 -12.23
C PRO A 918 31.29 12.49 -11.59
N PRO A 919 30.90 11.28 -12.06
CA PRO A 919 29.71 10.56 -11.58
C PRO A 919 29.56 10.51 -10.06
N ILE A 920 30.67 10.34 -9.33
CA ILE A 920 30.70 10.29 -7.86
C ILE A 920 30.27 11.61 -7.18
N SER A 921 30.39 12.73 -7.87
CA SER A 921 30.06 14.08 -7.39
C SER A 921 28.84 14.70 -8.07
N GLN A 922 28.13 13.97 -8.95
CA GLN A 922 27.00 14.51 -9.71
C GLN A 922 25.88 15.10 -8.84
N ASN A 923 25.69 14.56 -7.63
CA ASN A 923 24.69 15.01 -6.66
C ASN A 923 25.17 16.14 -5.74
N VAL A 924 26.41 16.60 -5.87
CA VAL A 924 26.95 17.69 -5.06
C VAL A 924 26.39 19.02 -5.56
N ASN A 925 25.78 19.78 -4.63
CA ASN A 925 25.13 21.06 -4.93
C ASN A 925 25.72 22.18 -4.06
N PRO A 926 26.86 22.78 -4.44
CA PRO A 926 27.54 23.79 -3.63
C PRO A 926 26.70 25.03 -3.34
N GLU A 927 26.86 25.59 -2.16
CA GLU A 927 26.34 26.89 -1.74
C GLU A 927 27.45 27.92 -1.81
N VAL A 928 27.13 29.12 -2.28
CA VAL A 928 28.06 30.24 -2.34
C VAL A 928 27.52 31.40 -1.49
N LYS A 929 28.38 32.00 -0.70
CA LYS A 929 28.12 33.22 0.07
C LYS A 929 29.15 34.29 -0.25
N LEU A 930 28.74 35.55 -0.24
CA LEU A 930 29.64 36.70 -0.34
C LEU A 930 29.83 37.30 1.06
N ILE A 931 31.07 37.64 1.42
CA ILE A 931 31.40 38.28 2.69
C ILE A 931 31.86 39.70 2.42
N SER A 932 31.27 40.67 3.11
CA SER A 932 31.64 42.09 3.08
C SER A 932 31.64 42.64 4.50
N GLN A 933 32.77 43.14 4.99
CA GLN A 933 32.96 43.68 6.34
C GLN A 933 32.43 42.76 7.45
N GLY A 934 32.63 41.45 7.30
CA GLY A 934 32.15 40.43 8.26
C GLY A 934 30.65 40.08 8.16
N LYS A 935 29.91 40.71 7.24
CA LYS A 935 28.51 40.39 6.95
C LYS A 935 28.40 39.40 5.79
N GLU A 936 27.60 38.36 5.97
CA GLU A 936 27.32 37.36 4.94
C GLU A 936 26.12 37.76 4.08
N TYR A 937 26.26 37.59 2.77
CA TYR A 937 25.20 37.72 1.77
C TYR A 937 24.99 36.37 1.11
N THR A 938 23.75 35.88 1.14
CA THR A 938 23.34 34.61 0.53
C THR A 938 22.66 34.85 -0.81
N ALA A 939 22.83 33.93 -1.75
CA ALA A 939 22.16 34.01 -3.03
C ALA A 939 20.64 33.87 -2.83
N TYR A 940 19.85 34.74 -3.47
CA TYR A 940 18.39 34.64 -3.45
C TYR A 940 17.87 33.65 -4.51
N GLN A 941 18.67 33.37 -5.53
CA GLN A 941 18.38 32.38 -6.56
C GLN A 941 19.64 31.61 -6.94
N LYS A 942 19.49 30.29 -7.11
CA LYS A 942 20.55 29.38 -7.54
C LYS A 942 20.06 28.63 -8.78
N MET A 943 20.91 28.53 -9.78
CA MET A 943 20.62 27.79 -11.02
C MET A 943 21.80 26.85 -11.32
N ARG A 944 21.52 25.71 -11.96
CA ARG A 944 22.53 24.74 -12.39
C ARG A 944 22.28 24.38 -13.84
N ASN A 945 23.34 24.32 -14.63
CA ASN A 945 23.34 23.78 -15.98
C ASN A 945 24.55 22.84 -16.12
N ASP A 946 24.30 21.54 -15.97
CA ASP A 946 25.33 20.49 -15.88
C ASP A 946 26.42 20.79 -14.83
N ASN A 947 27.58 21.22 -15.33
CA ASN A 947 28.82 21.52 -14.62
C ASN A 947 28.95 22.99 -14.19
N LEU A 948 27.98 23.82 -14.57
CA LEU A 948 27.96 25.25 -14.28
C LEU A 948 26.91 25.55 -13.21
N PHE A 949 27.35 26.21 -12.15
CA PHE A 949 26.50 26.74 -11.09
C PHE A 949 26.42 28.24 -11.19
N TYR A 950 25.23 28.79 -10.94
CA TYR A 950 24.95 30.21 -11.02
C TYR A 950 24.24 30.64 -9.74
N TYR A 951 24.69 31.74 -9.16
CA TYR A 951 24.18 32.28 -7.90
C TYR A 951 23.89 33.76 -8.07
N LEU A 952 22.65 34.16 -7.84
CA LEU A 952 22.23 35.56 -7.90
C LEU A 952 22.15 36.16 -6.51
N PHE A 953 22.85 37.27 -6.31
CA PHE A 953 22.87 38.02 -5.05
C PHE A 953 22.24 39.38 -5.26
N LYS A 954 21.37 39.79 -4.33
CA LYS A 954 20.89 41.17 -4.25
C LYS A 954 21.80 41.90 -3.27
N ILE A 955 22.48 42.94 -3.73
CA ILE A 955 23.50 43.63 -2.94
C ILE A 955 23.25 45.15 -2.92
N PRO A 956 23.69 45.86 -1.88
CA PRO A 956 23.75 47.31 -1.89
C PRO A 956 24.68 47.79 -3.01
N ASN A 957 24.28 48.84 -3.73
CA ASN A 957 25.14 49.44 -4.75
C ASN A 957 26.46 49.94 -4.13
N GLY A 958 27.60 49.54 -4.69
CA GLY A 958 28.92 49.88 -4.16
C GLY A 958 29.44 48.91 -3.07
N LEU A 959 28.87 47.71 -2.95
CA LEU A 959 29.35 46.70 -2.00
C LEU A 959 30.78 46.26 -2.33
N LYS A 960 31.66 46.28 -1.33
CA LYS A 960 33.00 45.68 -1.39
C LYS A 960 32.93 44.22 -0.97
N VAL A 961 33.13 43.29 -1.89
CA VAL A 961 33.21 41.86 -1.58
C VAL A 961 34.63 41.53 -1.14
N ASP A 962 34.80 41.18 0.14
CA ASP A 962 36.11 40.84 0.71
C ASP A 962 36.44 39.35 0.46
N LYS A 963 35.48 38.44 0.65
CA LYS A 963 35.67 36.99 0.48
C LYS A 963 34.46 36.33 -0.19
N VAL A 964 34.70 35.29 -0.98
CA VAL A 964 33.68 34.34 -1.47
C VAL A 964 33.85 33.05 -0.71
N PHE A 965 32.76 32.56 -0.12
CA PHE A 965 32.73 31.32 0.65
C PHE A 965 31.92 30.25 -0.10
N ILE A 966 32.44 29.03 -0.17
CA ILE A 966 31.89 27.91 -0.92
C ILE A 966 31.73 26.73 0.03
N LYS A 967 30.50 26.24 0.21
CA LYS A 967 30.19 25.12 1.10
C LYS A 967 29.45 24.02 0.35
N SER A 968 29.84 22.77 0.53
CA SER A 968 29.20 21.63 -0.15
C SER A 968 29.39 20.33 0.63
N ASN A 969 28.53 19.35 0.32
CA ASN A 969 28.68 18.00 0.86
C ASN A 969 29.97 17.36 0.34
N THR A 970 30.69 16.67 1.22
CA THR A 970 31.92 15.95 0.89
C THR A 970 31.61 14.52 0.45
N ILE A 971 32.45 13.96 -0.39
CA ILE A 971 32.43 12.58 -0.86
C ILE A 971 33.68 11.85 -0.35
N ASP A 972 33.50 10.59 0.07
CA ASP A 972 34.61 9.75 0.49
C ASP A 972 35.33 9.21 -0.76
N ALA A 973 36.54 9.70 -1.00
CA ALA A 973 37.32 9.39 -2.19
C ALA A 973 38.39 8.33 -1.87
N THR A 974 37.99 7.07 -1.68
CA THR A 974 38.93 5.94 -1.72
C THR A 974 39.47 5.78 -3.14
N PRO A 975 40.80 5.80 -3.38
CA PRO A 975 41.91 5.48 -2.47
C PRO A 975 42.78 6.69 -2.02
N ASP A 976 42.34 7.92 -2.24
CA ASP A 976 43.14 9.15 -2.13
C ASP A 976 43.32 9.68 -0.68
N GLN A 977 42.60 9.13 0.31
CA GLN A 977 42.58 9.56 1.72
C GLN A 977 42.21 11.04 1.99
N ARG A 978 42.07 11.88 0.95
CA ARG A 978 41.61 13.28 1.03
C ARG A 978 40.09 13.36 1.15
N THR A 979 39.58 14.31 1.95
CA THR A 979 38.15 14.66 1.97
C THR A 979 37.84 15.54 0.76
N LEU A 980 37.28 14.97 -0.30
CA LEU A 980 36.96 15.71 -1.53
C LEU A 980 35.48 16.14 -1.56
N SER A 981 35.14 17.14 -2.34
CA SER A 981 33.74 17.50 -2.63
C SER A 981 33.50 17.57 -4.13
N PHE A 982 34.05 18.56 -4.82
CA PHE A 982 33.98 18.65 -6.28
C PHE A 982 35.21 19.35 -6.87
N PRO A 983 35.57 19.05 -8.13
CA PRO A 983 36.56 19.78 -8.92
C PRO A 983 36.12 21.19 -9.28
N PHE A 984 36.95 22.17 -8.95
CA PHE A 984 36.80 23.57 -9.30
C PHE A 984 37.61 23.91 -10.56
N ILE A 985 36.98 24.59 -11.52
CA ILE A 985 37.64 25.12 -12.73
C ILE A 985 37.79 26.63 -12.64
N SER A 986 36.70 27.36 -12.41
CA SER A 986 36.73 28.82 -12.35
C SER A 986 35.51 29.41 -11.64
N LEU A 987 35.66 30.63 -11.14
CA LEU A 987 34.58 31.45 -10.60
C LEU A 987 34.62 32.84 -11.22
N GLU A 988 33.48 33.27 -11.74
CA GLU A 988 33.28 34.59 -12.35
C GLU A 988 32.22 35.36 -11.58
N ILE A 989 32.47 36.65 -11.32
CA ILE A 989 31.45 37.57 -10.82
C ILE A 989 31.13 38.58 -11.92
N LYS A 990 29.85 38.60 -12.31
CA LYS A 990 29.30 39.48 -13.35
C LYS A 990 28.27 40.42 -12.77
N ARG A 991 28.16 41.60 -13.38
CA ARG A 991 27.15 42.60 -13.06
C ARG A 991 25.82 42.30 -13.73
#